data_AF-A0A3A0BGN0-F1
#
_entry.id   AF-A0A3A0BGN0-F1
#
_cell.length_a   1.000
_cell.length_b   1.000
_cell.length_c   1.000
_cell.angle_alpha   90.00
_cell.angle_beta   90.00
_cell.angle_gamma   90.00
#
_symmetry.space_group_name_H-M   'P 1'
#
loop_
_entity.id
_entity.type
_entity.pdbx_description
1 polymer ?
#
loop_
_entity_poly.entity_id
_entity_poly.type
_entity_poly.pdbx_seq_one_letter_code
_entity_poly.pdbx_strand_id
1 'polypeptide(L)'
;MQFEYSPYILPLIAVALVAAATAVYAWTRRSMPGAKSLTFLSVGLAIWSLGYSLEIMGANLATKYFWGVLQYVGIASIPYFLLTFSYSFSNQGREPSPRFIAASAIVPVLTILLALTTRWHGLIWSEYNITRTGDFSALGVSYGFWFWIHLAYSYAILLAGAVFLTRMLRRRQGLYRRQAVTALVALLAPWVGNALYLTGNSPIPHLDLTPFAFTVSAVALSWALFGYHLVDIAPLARDRVVDSMREGLIALDQRGYVADINPAAQRMLGVSAARVIGRDAAEMFAPWPHLFERFRGMAEADEQIVIGSGNAQQRVHINISSMEDYGQIIGRVILLRALGDEFAAPPQEGEGDGTARRDERLPGEADAKDSAQSAGRTTLWDALIAFFIVRIKNDLVAPEGVSPSWYRTRERVFTTIARVAAALGTFSLILITDDLLNDFGAAPIFIAIISLLWILGLARNVKFESRVGAFMFLTYGLGFAEALIFGFSVECFIFFMSFTVTASLMASRRGAIGALALAILTLGAFAVLIGSGTFAPFATAGGRGIVSPASVEGGVSSLLIFSASAIAVTSASVSMLESLNIAWQKEQQSLNLLLRERDLLDQRITERSRDLAQAEAKYRGLVEQLPLVVYRDAVDDSGVGNYISPQVESMFGYSLDEWMQDPHFGSKITHPDDREWTAAASAEAMDTSMEYRLVASDGRAVWVRDDSVLVRDENGQPQFIQGILQDITERKQAEEQIRKLSQAVEQSGNSIIITDTDGNIEYVNPQFTKTTGYLPEEALGKNPRLLKSGRQGLEFYQKLWNAITAGKTWRGVFHNKRKNGELYWESAVITPVQSQDGKVTHFVAIKEDITRQKEMEDALQQSYQSQSVLNSLLSLSLEHQTMEQMLDQSLDIILTIPWLPTQPKGGIFLAEEPGVLSLKSQRNLDAPLLTICARVPFGHCLCGRAAASAGVEFADCVDERHDNRYEGMAQHGHYSVPILFREETIGALVLYLDAGRARDPREVAFLEAVASTLSAMIRDKRAGEAIAAARDQALEASRFKSHLLSRVSHELRTPLGGALGYAELLQVGAFGELNDKQREAAQNIVGSARYLDVLISDLLDEAQIESKSIRLHHESFPPAKLLERVG
;
A
#
# COMPACT_ATOMS: atom_id res chain seq x y z
N MET A 1 -38.96 18.39 -17.31
CA MET A 1 -38.53 17.02 -17.66
C MET A 1 -39.73 16.10 -17.45
N GLN A 2 -40.11 15.31 -18.45
CA GLN A 2 -41.16 14.29 -18.31
C GLN A 2 -40.46 12.95 -18.02
N PHE A 3 -40.95 12.20 -17.03
CA PHE A 3 -40.31 10.96 -16.59
C PHE A 3 -41.26 9.77 -16.71
N GLU A 4 -40.75 8.65 -17.22
CA GLU A 4 -41.42 7.36 -17.30
C GLU A 4 -40.77 6.39 -16.31
N TYR A 5 -41.60 5.58 -15.65
CA TYR A 5 -41.11 4.58 -14.70
C TYR A 5 -40.62 3.33 -15.43
N SER A 6 -39.47 2.81 -15.00
CA SER A 6 -38.88 1.57 -15.50
C SER A 6 -38.30 0.76 -14.34
N PRO A 7 -38.56 -0.55 -14.25
CA PRO A 7 -38.04 -1.39 -13.15
C PRO A 7 -36.50 -1.44 -13.09
N TYR A 8 -35.81 -1.13 -14.19
CA TYR A 8 -34.35 -1.09 -14.27
C TYR A 8 -33.69 0.07 -13.50
N ILE A 9 -34.49 1.04 -13.02
CA ILE A 9 -34.00 2.22 -12.29
C ILE A 9 -33.56 1.87 -10.86
N LEU A 10 -34.28 0.96 -10.19
CA LEU A 10 -34.03 0.59 -8.79
C LEU A 10 -32.58 0.12 -8.52
N PRO A 11 -31.99 -0.81 -9.30
CA PRO A 11 -30.60 -1.21 -9.08
C PRO A 11 -29.61 -0.06 -9.32
N LEU A 12 -29.86 0.84 -10.28
CA LEU A 12 -28.99 1.99 -10.55
C LEU A 12 -28.99 3.01 -9.42
N ILE A 13 -30.17 3.29 -8.84
CA ILE A 13 -30.29 4.16 -7.65
C ILE A 13 -29.58 3.51 -6.46
N ALA A 14 -29.76 2.20 -6.24
CA ALA A 14 -29.09 1.49 -5.15
C ALA A 14 -27.56 1.58 -5.28
N VAL A 15 -27.01 1.38 -6.49
CA VAL A 15 -25.57 1.56 -6.77
C VAL A 15 -25.13 3.00 -6.48
N ALA A 16 -25.89 4.00 -6.93
CA ALA A 16 -25.56 5.40 -6.69
C ALA A 16 -25.51 5.74 -5.18
N LEU A 17 -26.46 5.21 -4.39
CA LEU A 17 -26.49 5.39 -2.94
C LEU A 17 -25.31 4.71 -2.24
N VAL A 18 -24.97 3.47 -2.63
CA VAL A 18 -23.81 2.75 -2.08
C VAL A 18 -22.50 3.46 -2.43
N ALA A 19 -22.38 3.95 -3.67
CA ALA A 19 -21.22 4.72 -4.11
C ALA A 19 -21.11 6.06 -3.34
N ALA A 20 -22.22 6.77 -3.14
CA ALA A 20 -22.23 8.00 -2.33
C ALA A 20 -21.86 7.75 -0.87
N ALA A 21 -22.41 6.69 -0.25
CA ALA A 21 -22.05 6.30 1.12
C ALA A 21 -20.56 5.93 1.23
N THR A 22 -20.03 5.21 0.23
CA THR A 22 -18.61 4.88 0.15
C THR A 22 -17.73 6.12 0.00
N ALA A 23 -18.16 7.11 -0.79
CA ALA A 23 -17.45 8.36 -0.94
C ALA A 23 -17.35 9.13 0.39
N VAL A 24 -18.46 9.23 1.13
CA VAL A 24 -18.52 9.86 2.47
C VAL A 24 -17.60 9.12 3.44
N TYR A 25 -17.67 7.78 3.48
CA TYR A 25 -16.82 6.97 4.34
C TYR A 25 -15.32 7.12 4.03
N ALA A 26 -14.94 7.11 2.74
CA ALA A 26 -13.55 7.32 2.35
C ALA A 26 -13.08 8.76 2.66
N TRP A 27 -13.97 9.75 2.57
CA TRP A 27 -13.66 11.16 2.82
C TRP A 27 -13.37 11.47 4.28
N THR A 28 -14.11 10.85 5.22
CA THR A 28 -13.83 10.98 6.66
C THR A 28 -12.44 10.43 7.01
N ARG A 29 -11.87 9.58 6.14
CA ARG A 29 -10.57 8.93 6.29
C ARG A 29 -9.54 9.40 5.25
N ARG A 30 -9.70 10.62 4.71
CA ARG A 30 -8.84 11.20 3.66
C ARG A 30 -7.36 11.35 3.99
N SER A 31 -6.96 11.18 5.25
CA SER A 31 -5.55 11.10 5.68
C SER A 31 -4.89 9.76 5.29
N MET A 32 -5.69 8.73 5.01
CA MET A 32 -5.21 7.41 4.64
C MET A 32 -4.80 7.35 3.16
N PRO A 33 -3.74 6.58 2.82
CA PRO A 33 -3.29 6.54 1.45
C PRO A 33 -4.32 5.91 0.51
N GLY A 34 -4.55 6.54 -0.65
CA GLY A 34 -5.56 6.11 -1.61
C GLY A 34 -7.01 6.48 -1.26
N ALA A 35 -7.31 6.95 -0.04
CA ALA A 35 -8.67 7.29 0.38
C ALA A 35 -9.27 8.45 -0.44
N LYS A 36 -8.45 9.48 -0.77
CA LYS A 36 -8.90 10.58 -1.64
C LYS A 36 -9.27 10.10 -3.04
N SER A 37 -8.43 9.28 -3.65
CA SER A 37 -8.70 8.69 -4.96
C SER A 37 -9.95 7.82 -4.94
N LEU A 38 -10.16 7.04 -3.87
CA LEU A 38 -11.36 6.24 -3.66
C LEU A 38 -12.62 7.11 -3.52
N THR A 39 -12.56 8.23 -2.79
CA THR A 39 -13.68 9.18 -2.70
C THR A 39 -14.10 9.68 -4.08
N PHE A 40 -13.15 10.19 -4.88
CA PHE A 40 -13.48 10.73 -6.19
C PHE A 40 -13.90 9.66 -7.20
N LEU A 41 -13.32 8.45 -7.11
CA LEU A 41 -13.80 7.29 -7.86
C LEU A 41 -15.26 6.97 -7.53
N SER A 42 -15.61 6.91 -6.25
CA SER A 42 -16.97 6.66 -5.77
C SER A 42 -17.96 7.76 -6.15
N VAL A 43 -17.53 9.03 -6.14
CA VAL A 43 -18.35 10.16 -6.66
C VAL A 43 -18.60 9.98 -8.16
N GLY A 44 -17.59 9.63 -8.95
CA GLY A 44 -17.75 9.35 -10.39
C GLY A 44 -18.74 8.21 -10.67
N LEU A 45 -18.66 7.12 -9.91
CA LEU A 45 -19.61 5.99 -9.98
C LEU A 45 -21.04 6.42 -9.65
N ALA A 46 -21.22 7.25 -8.62
CA ALA A 46 -22.54 7.77 -8.24
C ALA A 46 -23.13 8.68 -9.33
N ILE A 47 -22.31 9.59 -9.90
CA ILE A 47 -22.73 10.49 -10.97
C ILE A 47 -23.16 9.71 -12.22
N TRP A 48 -22.37 8.71 -12.63
CA TRP A 48 -22.72 7.91 -13.82
C TRP A 48 -23.98 7.09 -13.58
N SER A 49 -24.08 6.38 -12.44
CA SER A 49 -25.23 5.51 -12.15
C SER A 49 -26.53 6.31 -12.00
N LEU A 50 -26.48 7.46 -11.31
CA LEU A 50 -27.64 8.34 -11.15
C LEU A 50 -28.00 9.06 -12.46
N GLY A 51 -26.99 9.53 -13.20
CA GLY A 51 -27.20 10.17 -14.50
C GLY A 51 -27.85 9.21 -15.50
N TYR A 52 -27.42 7.95 -15.52
CA TYR A 52 -27.98 6.93 -16.40
C TYR A 52 -29.41 6.53 -16.00
N SER A 53 -29.68 6.43 -14.70
CA SER A 53 -31.04 6.27 -14.18
C SER A 53 -31.98 7.40 -14.66
N LEU A 54 -31.55 8.66 -14.54
CA LEU A 54 -32.33 9.82 -14.96
C LEU A 54 -32.45 9.95 -16.49
N GLU A 55 -31.46 9.46 -17.24
CA GLU A 55 -31.53 9.36 -18.70
C GLU A 55 -32.60 8.34 -19.13
N ILE A 56 -32.59 7.14 -18.56
CA ILE A 56 -33.58 6.09 -18.87
C ILE A 56 -35.00 6.59 -18.53
N MET A 57 -35.15 7.26 -17.38
CA MET A 57 -36.43 7.86 -16.98
C MET A 57 -36.92 8.94 -17.95
N GLY A 58 -36.04 9.66 -18.63
CA GLY A 58 -36.43 10.79 -19.48
C GLY A 58 -37.33 10.36 -20.65
N ALA A 59 -38.52 10.96 -20.78
CA ALA A 59 -39.45 10.63 -21.86
C ALA A 59 -39.12 11.31 -23.21
N ASN A 60 -38.28 12.36 -23.19
CA ASN A 60 -37.96 13.15 -24.38
C ASN A 60 -36.45 13.30 -24.62
N LEU A 61 -36.10 13.59 -25.88
CA LEU A 61 -34.70 13.61 -26.35
C LEU A 61 -33.86 14.66 -25.62
N ALA A 62 -34.44 15.82 -25.29
CA ALA A 62 -33.74 16.88 -24.56
C ALA A 62 -33.34 16.45 -23.14
N THR A 63 -34.22 15.73 -22.44
CA THR A 63 -33.94 15.20 -21.10
C THR A 63 -32.89 14.09 -21.17
N LYS A 64 -33.00 13.17 -22.15
CA LYS A 64 -32.01 12.10 -22.36
C LYS A 64 -30.63 12.66 -22.73
N TYR A 65 -30.59 13.63 -23.65
CA TYR A 65 -29.35 14.31 -24.04
C TYR A 65 -28.66 14.96 -22.84
N PHE A 66 -29.42 15.73 -22.03
CA PHE A 66 -28.85 16.44 -20.88
C PHE A 66 -28.20 15.47 -19.88
N TRP A 67 -28.92 14.43 -19.48
CA TRP A 67 -28.40 13.45 -18.52
C TRP A 67 -27.30 12.57 -19.14
N GLY A 68 -27.40 12.20 -20.41
CA GLY A 68 -26.37 11.44 -21.11
C GLY A 68 -25.05 12.19 -21.25
N VAL A 69 -25.09 13.50 -21.50
CA VAL A 69 -23.87 14.33 -21.50
C VAL A 69 -23.30 14.48 -20.09
N LEU A 70 -24.15 14.65 -19.07
CA LEU A 70 -23.69 14.81 -17.69
C LEU A 70 -23.00 13.55 -17.15
N GLN A 71 -23.39 12.36 -17.62
CA GLN A 71 -22.72 11.10 -17.27
C GLN A 71 -21.24 11.07 -17.67
N TYR A 72 -20.82 11.83 -18.69
CA TYR A 72 -19.41 11.88 -19.09
C TYR A 72 -18.48 12.42 -18.00
N VAL A 73 -19.00 13.17 -17.03
CA VAL A 73 -18.25 13.56 -15.83
C VAL A 73 -17.83 12.31 -15.04
N GLY A 74 -18.71 11.32 -14.92
CA GLY A 74 -18.39 10.02 -14.32
C GLY A 74 -17.54 9.15 -15.25
N ILE A 75 -17.98 8.94 -16.49
CA ILE A 75 -17.34 8.05 -17.48
C ILE A 75 -15.85 8.39 -17.64
N ALA A 76 -15.53 9.67 -17.80
CA ALA A 76 -14.16 10.10 -18.06
C ALA A 76 -13.27 10.11 -16.80
N SER A 77 -13.84 10.34 -15.62
CA SER A 77 -13.07 10.50 -14.37
C SER A 77 -12.76 9.17 -13.68
N ILE A 78 -13.63 8.15 -13.80
CA ILE A 78 -13.47 6.85 -13.15
C ILE A 78 -12.12 6.17 -13.50
N PRO A 79 -11.73 5.99 -14.78
CA PRO A 79 -10.45 5.36 -15.13
C PRO A 79 -9.24 6.06 -14.51
N TYR A 80 -9.27 7.39 -14.50
CA TYR A 80 -8.21 8.21 -13.93
C TYR A 80 -8.07 8.01 -12.42
N PHE A 81 -9.16 8.16 -11.66
CA PHE A 81 -9.12 7.99 -10.20
C PHE A 81 -8.87 6.55 -9.78
N LEU A 82 -9.25 5.57 -10.61
CA LEU A 82 -8.93 4.17 -10.38
C LEU A 82 -7.44 3.86 -10.56
N LEU A 83 -6.78 4.49 -11.53
CA LEU A 83 -5.33 4.39 -11.71
C LEU A 83 -4.57 5.00 -10.52
N THR A 84 -4.94 6.22 -10.10
CA THR A 84 -4.30 6.86 -8.94
C THR A 84 -4.56 6.09 -7.66
N PHE A 85 -5.78 5.55 -7.47
CA PHE A 85 -6.09 4.63 -6.38
C PHE A 85 -5.19 3.39 -6.43
N SER A 86 -5.13 2.71 -7.57
CA SER A 86 -4.34 1.47 -7.73
C SER A 86 -2.84 1.70 -7.50
N TYR A 87 -2.32 2.86 -7.91
CA TYR A 87 -0.93 3.26 -7.67
C TYR A 87 -0.67 3.51 -6.18
N SER A 88 -1.43 4.41 -5.54
CA SER A 88 -1.22 4.77 -4.14
C SER A 88 -1.46 3.58 -3.20
N PHE A 89 -2.41 2.72 -3.54
CA PHE A 89 -2.71 1.48 -2.82
C PHE A 89 -1.61 0.42 -2.97
N SER A 90 -1.03 0.24 -4.17
CA SER A 90 0.02 -0.78 -4.40
C SER A 90 1.41 -0.37 -3.90
N ASN A 91 1.72 0.94 -3.84
CA ASN A 91 3.04 1.48 -3.48
C ASN A 91 3.14 2.03 -2.05
N GLN A 92 2.50 1.36 -1.07
CA GLN A 92 2.62 1.70 0.37
C GLN A 92 2.23 3.15 0.69
N GLY A 93 1.29 3.72 -0.05
CA GLY A 93 0.83 5.08 0.15
C GLY A 93 1.70 6.18 -0.41
N ARG A 94 2.69 5.85 -1.27
CA ARG A 94 3.36 6.86 -2.10
C ARG A 94 2.41 7.34 -3.18
N GLU A 95 2.16 8.64 -3.21
CA GLU A 95 1.37 9.26 -4.28
C GLU A 95 2.15 9.28 -5.60
N PRO A 96 1.46 9.22 -6.75
CA PRO A 96 2.10 9.36 -8.05
C PRO A 96 2.73 10.75 -8.19
N SER A 97 3.75 10.87 -9.05
CA SER A 97 4.39 12.17 -9.28
C SER A 97 3.37 13.20 -9.81
N PRO A 98 3.45 14.48 -9.41
CA PRO A 98 2.52 15.52 -9.88
C PRO A 98 2.46 15.62 -11.41
N ARG A 99 3.57 15.36 -12.09
CA ARG A 99 3.66 15.35 -13.57
C ARG A 99 2.84 14.22 -14.18
N PHE A 100 2.89 13.02 -13.60
CA PHE A 100 2.11 11.87 -14.06
C PHE A 100 0.61 12.08 -13.84
N ILE A 101 0.24 12.64 -12.69
CA ILE A 101 -1.15 13.02 -12.36
C ILE A 101 -1.66 14.04 -13.39
N ALA A 102 -0.90 15.10 -13.65
CA ALA A 102 -1.27 16.12 -14.64
C ALA A 102 -1.40 15.53 -16.06
N ALA A 103 -0.44 14.71 -16.50
CA ALA A 103 -0.46 14.10 -17.83
C ALA A 103 -1.66 13.16 -18.03
N SER A 104 -1.99 12.34 -17.03
CA SER A 104 -3.15 11.44 -17.09
C SER A 104 -4.50 12.15 -16.89
N ALA A 105 -4.52 13.41 -16.45
CA ALA A 105 -5.77 14.19 -16.35
C ALA A 105 -6.18 14.85 -17.68
N ILE A 106 -5.27 15.01 -18.65
CA ILE A 106 -5.51 15.75 -19.90
C ILE A 106 -6.68 15.16 -20.70
N VAL A 107 -6.63 13.86 -21.00
CA VAL A 107 -7.64 13.19 -21.83
C VAL A 107 -9.02 13.18 -21.14
N PRO A 108 -9.16 12.84 -19.84
CA PRO A 108 -10.42 12.96 -19.12
C PRO A 108 -11.04 14.36 -19.14
N VAL A 109 -10.25 15.39 -18.82
CA VAL A 109 -10.74 16.78 -18.76
C VAL A 109 -11.20 17.23 -20.14
N LEU A 110 -10.41 16.96 -21.18
CA LEU A 110 -10.77 17.30 -22.55
C LEU A 110 -12.03 16.54 -23.01
N THR A 111 -12.17 15.28 -22.63
CA THR A 111 -13.37 14.48 -22.94
C THR A 111 -14.63 15.07 -22.30
N ILE A 112 -14.57 15.52 -21.04
CA ILE A 112 -15.71 16.17 -20.37
C ILE A 112 -16.10 17.46 -21.10
N LEU A 113 -15.12 18.30 -21.45
CA LEU A 113 -15.36 19.55 -22.18
C LEU A 113 -15.98 19.29 -23.56
N LEU A 114 -15.47 18.30 -24.29
CA LEU A 114 -15.98 17.91 -25.62
C LEU A 114 -17.36 17.24 -25.54
N ALA A 115 -17.68 16.52 -24.46
CA ALA A 115 -19.01 15.96 -24.25
C ALA A 115 -20.04 17.08 -24.03
N LEU A 116 -19.72 18.06 -23.18
CA LEU A 116 -20.59 19.23 -22.92
C LEU A 116 -20.83 20.09 -24.17
N THR A 117 -19.89 20.10 -25.11
CA THR A 117 -19.95 20.89 -26.35
C THR A 117 -20.33 20.09 -27.58
N THR A 118 -20.63 18.78 -27.46
CA THR A 118 -20.80 17.85 -28.59
C THR A 118 -21.87 18.27 -29.60
N ARG A 119 -22.89 19.02 -29.17
CA ARG A 119 -23.92 19.60 -30.04
C ARG A 119 -23.40 20.49 -31.18
N TRP A 120 -22.17 21.02 -31.07
CA TRP A 120 -21.61 21.96 -32.05
C TRP A 120 -20.65 21.31 -33.05
N HIS A 121 -20.06 20.18 -32.71
CA HIS A 121 -18.94 19.60 -33.46
C HIS A 121 -19.05 18.09 -33.70
N GLY A 122 -19.92 17.39 -32.97
CA GLY A 122 -20.17 15.95 -33.18
C GLY A 122 -19.00 15.01 -32.85
N LEU A 123 -18.02 15.44 -32.03
CA LEU A 123 -16.77 14.68 -31.82
C LEU A 123 -16.94 13.53 -30.82
N ILE A 124 -17.88 13.64 -29.89
CA ILE A 124 -18.26 12.57 -28.94
C ILE A 124 -19.46 11.81 -29.51
N TRP A 125 -20.54 12.52 -29.80
CA TRP A 125 -21.72 11.97 -30.48
C TRP A 125 -21.91 12.66 -31.82
N SER A 126 -21.86 11.87 -32.89
CA SER A 126 -22.09 12.33 -34.27
C SER A 126 -23.58 12.44 -34.59
N GLU A 127 -24.38 11.46 -34.14
CA GLU A 127 -25.83 11.44 -34.26
C GLU A 127 -26.45 10.90 -32.97
N TYR A 128 -27.65 11.36 -32.60
CA TYR A 128 -28.38 10.87 -31.44
C TYR A 128 -29.90 10.94 -31.66
N ASN A 129 -30.60 9.86 -31.32
CA ASN A 129 -32.05 9.72 -31.49
C ASN A 129 -32.67 8.94 -30.33
N ILE A 130 -34.02 8.89 -30.29
CA ILE A 130 -34.73 8.02 -29.35
C ILE A 130 -34.98 6.68 -30.05
N THR A 131 -34.50 5.60 -29.45
CA THR A 131 -34.80 4.24 -29.88
C THR A 131 -35.70 3.58 -28.86
N ARG A 132 -36.81 2.96 -29.29
CA ARG A 132 -37.67 2.19 -28.38
C ARG A 132 -37.10 0.77 -28.21
N THR A 133 -36.83 0.40 -26.96
CA THR A 133 -36.42 -0.96 -26.60
C THR A 133 -37.36 -1.48 -25.51
N GLY A 134 -38.28 -2.39 -25.88
CA GLY A 134 -39.28 -2.92 -24.94
C GLY A 134 -40.17 -1.82 -24.37
N ASP A 135 -40.36 -1.81 -23.04
CA ASP A 135 -41.24 -0.88 -22.31
C ASP A 135 -40.63 0.49 -22.01
N PHE A 136 -39.41 0.78 -22.47
CA PHE A 136 -38.75 2.08 -22.25
C PHE A 136 -38.06 2.63 -23.49
N SER A 137 -37.85 3.94 -23.48
CA SER A 137 -37.12 4.65 -24.55
C SER A 137 -35.64 4.74 -24.17
N ALA A 138 -34.72 4.27 -25.02
CA ALA A 138 -33.27 4.39 -24.85
C ALA A 138 -32.71 5.51 -25.75
N LEU A 139 -31.54 6.06 -25.38
CA LEU A 139 -30.81 7.00 -26.22
C LEU A 139 -29.96 6.20 -27.23
N GLY A 140 -30.32 6.27 -28.51
CA GLY A 140 -29.49 5.75 -29.59
C GLY A 140 -28.43 6.77 -29.97
N VAL A 141 -27.15 6.38 -29.99
CA VAL A 141 -26.02 7.27 -30.27
C VAL A 141 -25.04 6.65 -31.26
N SER A 142 -24.61 7.44 -32.23
CA SER A 142 -23.50 7.14 -33.14
C SER A 142 -22.25 7.89 -32.66
N TYR A 143 -21.17 7.18 -32.42
CA TYR A 143 -19.98 7.76 -31.80
C TYR A 143 -19.08 8.51 -32.77
N GLY A 144 -18.64 9.71 -32.38
CA GLY A 144 -17.66 10.50 -33.11
C GLY A 144 -16.21 10.03 -32.90
N PHE A 145 -15.26 10.63 -33.61
CA PHE A 145 -13.85 10.20 -33.56
C PHE A 145 -13.20 10.32 -32.17
N TRP A 146 -13.52 11.36 -31.39
CA TRP A 146 -12.91 11.54 -30.06
C TRP A 146 -13.37 10.48 -29.06
N PHE A 147 -14.58 9.95 -29.21
CA PHE A 147 -15.05 8.83 -28.38
C PHE A 147 -14.10 7.64 -28.46
N TRP A 148 -13.62 7.28 -29.66
CA TRP A 148 -12.68 6.16 -29.83
C TRP A 148 -11.30 6.43 -29.23
N ILE A 149 -10.83 7.69 -29.27
CA ILE A 149 -9.61 8.11 -28.56
C ILE A 149 -9.78 7.93 -27.06
N HIS A 150 -10.90 8.44 -26.51
CA HIS A 150 -11.21 8.29 -25.09
C HIS A 150 -11.33 6.82 -24.69
N LEU A 151 -11.97 5.98 -25.53
CA LEU A 151 -12.10 4.55 -25.29
C LEU A 151 -10.71 3.88 -25.22
N ALA A 152 -9.85 4.09 -26.21
CA ALA A 152 -8.49 3.55 -26.21
C ALA A 152 -7.69 4.00 -24.99
N TYR A 153 -7.78 5.28 -24.63
CA TYR A 153 -7.16 5.85 -23.43
C TYR A 153 -7.66 5.17 -22.14
N SER A 154 -8.97 5.10 -21.95
CA SER A 154 -9.59 4.54 -20.76
C SER A 154 -9.19 3.08 -20.57
N TYR A 155 -9.19 2.27 -21.63
CA TYR A 155 -8.76 0.88 -21.54
C TYR A 155 -7.25 0.72 -21.24
N ALA A 156 -6.38 1.56 -21.81
CA ALA A 156 -4.96 1.55 -21.51
C ALA A 156 -4.67 1.88 -20.03
N ILE A 157 -5.38 2.87 -19.48
CA ILE A 157 -5.26 3.30 -18.09
C ILE A 157 -5.81 2.26 -17.12
N LEU A 158 -6.98 1.68 -17.43
CA LEU A 158 -7.56 0.61 -16.62
C LEU A 158 -6.67 -0.64 -16.63
N LEU A 159 -6.04 -0.98 -17.76
CA LEU A 159 -5.05 -2.06 -17.85
C LEU A 159 -3.81 -1.76 -16.99
N ALA A 160 -3.30 -0.53 -17.02
CA ALA A 160 -2.19 -0.12 -16.16
C ALA A 160 -2.56 -0.25 -14.66
N GLY A 161 -3.77 0.16 -14.27
CA GLY A 161 -4.32 -0.04 -12.92
C GLY A 161 -4.39 -1.52 -12.53
N ALA A 162 -4.90 -2.37 -13.43
CA ALA A 162 -4.96 -3.82 -13.23
C ALA A 162 -3.56 -4.42 -13.02
N VAL A 163 -2.55 -3.96 -13.77
CA VAL A 163 -1.16 -4.41 -13.62
C VAL A 163 -0.60 -4.05 -12.24
N PHE A 164 -0.89 -2.86 -11.70
CA PHE A 164 -0.48 -2.48 -10.35
C PHE A 164 -1.08 -3.39 -9.28
N LEU A 165 -2.40 -3.64 -9.34
CA LEU A 165 -3.10 -4.55 -8.42
C LEU A 165 -2.61 -6.01 -8.58
N THR A 166 -2.33 -6.45 -9.80
CA THR A 166 -1.83 -7.81 -10.07
C THR A 166 -0.39 -8.00 -9.59
N ARG A 167 0.47 -6.98 -9.72
CA ARG A 167 1.82 -7.01 -9.14
C ARG A 167 1.78 -7.10 -7.62
N MET A 168 0.80 -6.44 -6.98
CA MET A 168 0.56 -6.53 -5.55
C MET A 168 0.19 -7.96 -5.12
N LEU A 169 -0.66 -8.67 -5.89
CA LEU A 169 -1.02 -10.07 -5.63
C LEU A 169 0.18 -11.02 -5.56
N ARG A 170 1.26 -10.72 -6.29
CA ARG A 170 2.50 -11.53 -6.29
C ARG A 170 3.45 -11.19 -5.14
N ARG A 171 3.36 -10.00 -4.57
CA ARG A 171 4.31 -9.48 -3.56
C ARG A 171 3.79 -9.53 -2.12
N ARG A 172 2.47 -9.58 -1.92
CA ARG A 172 1.83 -9.47 -0.59
C ARG A 172 1.04 -10.74 -0.26
N GLN A 173 1.05 -11.15 1.02
CA GLN A 173 0.29 -12.29 1.53
C GLN A 173 -0.77 -11.83 2.57
N GLY A 174 -1.64 -12.74 3.01
CA GLY A 174 -2.65 -12.45 4.04
C GLY A 174 -3.76 -11.48 3.60
N LEU A 175 -4.13 -10.55 4.47
CA LEU A 175 -5.24 -9.60 4.28
C LEU A 175 -5.09 -8.75 3.02
N TYR A 176 -3.88 -8.26 2.73
CA TYR A 176 -3.59 -7.43 1.56
C TYR A 176 -3.80 -8.15 0.23
N ARG A 177 -3.59 -9.47 0.20
CA ARG A 177 -3.88 -10.27 -1.00
C ARG A 177 -5.39 -10.34 -1.22
N ARG A 178 -6.17 -10.53 -0.16
CA ARG A 178 -7.65 -10.53 -0.24
C ARG A 178 -8.19 -9.17 -0.69
N GLN A 179 -7.69 -8.07 -0.11
CA GLN A 179 -8.00 -6.71 -0.54
C GLN A 179 -7.70 -6.48 -2.04
N ALA A 180 -6.52 -6.91 -2.50
CA ALA A 180 -6.13 -6.77 -3.91
C ALA A 180 -6.99 -7.64 -4.85
N VAL A 181 -7.38 -8.86 -4.45
CA VAL A 181 -8.31 -9.69 -5.23
C VAL A 181 -9.66 -9.00 -5.34
N THR A 182 -10.21 -8.50 -4.23
CA THR A 182 -11.51 -7.85 -4.22
C THR A 182 -11.51 -6.55 -5.06
N ALA A 183 -10.43 -5.77 -5.00
CA ALA A 183 -10.25 -4.60 -5.85
C ALA A 183 -10.16 -4.97 -7.35
N LEU A 184 -9.50 -6.09 -7.68
CA LEU A 184 -9.40 -6.59 -9.05
C LEU A 184 -10.76 -7.06 -9.59
N VAL A 185 -11.57 -7.72 -8.77
CA VAL A 185 -12.94 -8.12 -9.12
C VAL A 185 -13.81 -6.88 -9.37
N ALA A 186 -13.71 -5.87 -8.50
CA ALA A 186 -14.44 -4.61 -8.66
C ALA A 186 -14.06 -3.87 -9.95
N LEU A 187 -12.81 -4.01 -10.41
CA LEU A 187 -12.30 -3.45 -11.66
C LEU A 187 -12.78 -4.21 -12.92
N LEU A 188 -12.84 -5.54 -12.87
CA LEU A 188 -13.11 -6.36 -14.06
C LEU A 188 -14.60 -6.43 -14.43
N ALA A 189 -15.52 -6.34 -13.46
CA ALA A 189 -16.96 -6.48 -13.72
C ALA A 189 -17.52 -5.47 -14.75
N PRO A 190 -17.18 -4.16 -14.68
CA PRO A 190 -17.67 -3.18 -15.66
C PRO A 190 -17.13 -3.39 -17.07
N TRP A 191 -15.94 -4.00 -17.23
CA TRP A 191 -15.39 -4.27 -18.56
C TRP A 191 -16.22 -5.28 -19.34
N VAL A 192 -16.75 -6.29 -18.65
CA VAL A 192 -17.63 -7.29 -19.26
C VAL A 192 -18.92 -6.62 -19.73
N GLY A 193 -19.52 -5.77 -18.88
CA GLY A 193 -20.71 -5.00 -19.24
C GLY A 193 -20.49 -4.08 -20.45
N ASN A 194 -19.38 -3.33 -20.46
CA ASN A 194 -19.04 -2.42 -21.55
C ASN A 194 -18.71 -3.17 -22.85
N ALA A 195 -18.03 -4.32 -22.78
CA ALA A 195 -17.75 -5.14 -23.96
C ALA A 195 -19.02 -5.72 -24.60
N LEU A 196 -19.98 -6.19 -23.79
CA LEU A 196 -21.27 -6.67 -24.28
C LEU A 196 -22.08 -5.54 -24.93
N TYR A 197 -22.04 -4.34 -24.35
CA TYR A 197 -22.71 -3.17 -24.91
C TYR A 197 -22.09 -2.73 -26.25
N LEU A 198 -20.76 -2.54 -26.31
CA LEU A 198 -20.06 -2.05 -27.51
C LEU A 198 -20.08 -3.04 -28.68
N THR A 199 -20.17 -4.35 -28.41
CA THR A 199 -20.26 -5.38 -29.47
C THR A 199 -21.67 -5.58 -30.00
N GLY A 200 -22.68 -4.90 -29.42
CA GLY A 200 -24.08 -5.08 -29.78
C GLY A 200 -24.72 -6.36 -29.26
N ASN A 201 -24.01 -7.15 -28.45
CA ASN A 201 -24.46 -8.43 -27.89
C ASN A 201 -25.12 -8.29 -26.51
N SER A 202 -25.67 -7.11 -26.19
CA SER A 202 -26.38 -6.89 -24.94
C SER A 202 -27.68 -7.72 -24.92
N PRO A 203 -28.04 -8.39 -23.79
CA PRO A 203 -29.31 -9.11 -23.64
C PRO A 203 -30.53 -8.22 -23.87
N ILE A 204 -30.38 -6.91 -23.62
CA ILE A 204 -31.40 -5.89 -23.88
C ILE A 204 -30.80 -4.91 -24.90
N PRO A 205 -31.29 -4.89 -26.15
CA PRO A 205 -30.73 -4.04 -27.21
C PRO A 205 -30.68 -2.57 -26.81
N HIS A 206 -29.56 -1.90 -27.10
CA HIS A 206 -29.35 -0.47 -26.79
C HIS A 206 -29.33 -0.09 -25.29
N LEU A 207 -29.39 -1.04 -24.36
CA LEU A 207 -29.17 -0.78 -22.94
C LEU A 207 -27.68 -0.98 -22.59
N ASP A 208 -27.04 0.07 -22.08
CA ASP A 208 -25.71 -0.01 -21.48
C ASP A 208 -25.75 -0.80 -20.18
N LEU A 209 -25.02 -1.91 -20.16
CA LEU A 209 -24.91 -2.81 -19.01
C LEU A 209 -23.82 -2.38 -18.01
N THR A 210 -22.96 -1.43 -18.38
CA THR A 210 -21.81 -1.00 -17.57
C THR A 210 -22.26 -0.44 -16.21
N PRO A 211 -23.27 0.44 -16.12
CA PRO A 211 -23.75 0.94 -14.84
C PRO A 211 -24.39 -0.14 -13.95
N PHE A 212 -24.96 -1.20 -14.55
CA PHE A 212 -25.48 -2.34 -13.79
C PHE A 212 -24.36 -3.23 -13.25
N ALA A 213 -23.27 -3.39 -14.01
CA ALA A 213 -22.09 -4.12 -13.56
C ALA A 213 -21.40 -3.46 -12.36
N PHE A 214 -21.61 -2.15 -12.12
CA PHE A 214 -21.19 -1.50 -10.88
C PHE A 214 -21.87 -2.06 -9.63
N THR A 215 -22.96 -2.82 -9.74
CA THR A 215 -23.53 -3.56 -8.59
C THR A 215 -22.51 -4.56 -8.03
N VAL A 216 -21.82 -5.28 -8.91
CA VAL A 216 -20.75 -6.22 -8.52
C VAL A 216 -19.56 -5.46 -7.95
N SER A 217 -19.19 -4.34 -8.58
CA SER A 217 -18.12 -3.47 -8.08
C SER A 217 -18.44 -2.89 -6.71
N ALA A 218 -19.67 -2.43 -6.47
CA ALA A 218 -20.12 -1.84 -5.22
C ALA A 218 -20.12 -2.87 -4.08
N VAL A 219 -20.64 -4.08 -4.31
CA VAL A 219 -20.61 -5.17 -3.33
C VAL A 219 -19.17 -5.57 -3.00
N ALA A 220 -18.31 -5.73 -4.01
CA ALA A 220 -16.90 -6.03 -3.80
C ALA A 220 -16.19 -4.91 -3.01
N LEU A 221 -16.42 -3.65 -3.36
CA LEU A 221 -15.80 -2.50 -2.68
C LEU A 221 -16.29 -2.37 -1.23
N SER A 222 -17.59 -2.56 -0.97
CA SER A 222 -18.15 -2.59 0.38
C SER A 222 -17.56 -3.73 1.22
N TRP A 223 -17.43 -4.93 0.64
CA TRP A 223 -16.78 -6.05 1.33
C TRP A 223 -15.30 -5.77 1.62
N ALA A 224 -14.59 -5.13 0.69
CA ALA A 224 -13.20 -4.72 0.91
C ALA A 224 -13.10 -3.68 2.04
N LEU A 225 -14.00 -2.71 2.09
CA LEU A 225 -14.02 -1.64 3.09
C LEU A 225 -14.34 -2.15 4.49
N PHE A 226 -15.45 -2.88 4.63
CA PHE A 226 -15.95 -3.32 5.94
C PHE A 226 -15.36 -4.67 6.39
N GLY A 227 -15.18 -5.61 5.46
CA GLY A 227 -14.71 -6.96 5.77
C GLY A 227 -13.19 -7.08 5.79
N TYR A 228 -12.48 -6.28 4.99
CA TYR A 228 -11.02 -6.31 4.93
C TYR A 228 -10.36 -5.01 5.36
N HIS A 229 -11.10 -4.05 5.91
CA HIS A 229 -10.52 -2.86 6.52
C HIS A 229 -9.61 -2.06 5.56
N LEU A 230 -10.03 -1.94 4.29
CA LEU A 230 -9.24 -1.37 3.17
C LEU A 230 -8.66 0.03 3.46
N VAL A 231 -9.24 0.78 4.39
CA VAL A 231 -8.87 2.16 4.75
C VAL A 231 -8.71 2.34 6.27
N ASP A 232 -8.35 1.28 7.03
CA ASP A 232 -8.04 1.37 8.46
C ASP A 232 -6.54 1.52 8.77
N ILE A 233 -6.24 2.14 9.91
CA ILE A 233 -4.88 2.44 10.40
C ILE A 233 -4.16 1.20 10.95
N ALA A 234 -4.91 0.23 11.49
CA ALA A 234 -4.35 -0.88 12.28
C ALA A 234 -3.35 -1.77 11.53
N PRO A 235 -3.57 -2.20 10.28
CA PRO A 235 -2.62 -3.05 9.56
C PRO A 235 -1.31 -2.31 9.22
N LEU A 236 -1.40 -1.04 8.83
CA LEU A 236 -0.24 -0.24 8.38
C LEU A 236 0.66 0.18 9.54
N ALA A 237 0.06 0.52 10.69
CA ALA A 237 0.79 0.81 11.92
C ALA A 237 1.45 -0.46 12.48
N ARG A 238 0.73 -1.58 12.50
CA ARG A 238 1.24 -2.88 12.95
C ARG A 238 2.41 -3.36 12.08
N ASP A 239 2.28 -3.33 10.76
CA ASP A 239 3.35 -3.80 9.86
C ASP A 239 4.59 -2.91 9.95
N ARG A 240 4.45 -1.58 10.04
CA ARG A 240 5.62 -0.71 10.23
C ARG A 240 6.30 -0.93 11.57
N VAL A 241 5.54 -1.15 12.64
CA VAL A 241 6.13 -1.44 13.95
C VAL A 241 6.83 -2.79 13.89
N VAL A 242 6.16 -3.86 13.44
CA VAL A 242 6.68 -5.23 13.40
C VAL A 242 7.86 -5.41 12.42
N ASP A 243 7.84 -4.75 11.26
CA ASP A 243 8.94 -4.80 10.27
C ASP A 243 10.15 -3.97 10.70
N SER A 244 9.96 -2.92 11.50
CA SER A 244 11.05 -2.09 12.03
C SER A 244 11.61 -2.59 13.36
N MET A 245 10.98 -3.60 13.98
CA MET A 245 11.51 -4.25 15.18
C MET A 245 12.88 -4.88 14.90
N ARG A 246 13.82 -4.61 15.81
CA ARG A 246 15.14 -5.26 15.82
C ARG A 246 15.08 -6.68 16.38
N GLU A 247 14.07 -6.95 17.21
CA GLU A 247 13.78 -8.27 17.76
C GLU A 247 13.03 -9.10 16.73
N GLY A 248 13.38 -10.38 16.64
CA GLY A 248 12.64 -11.34 15.84
C GLY A 248 11.28 -11.62 16.48
N LEU A 249 10.21 -11.59 15.69
CA LEU A 249 8.86 -11.92 16.12
C LEU A 249 8.32 -13.05 15.25
N ILE A 250 7.75 -14.07 15.89
CA ILE A 250 7.10 -15.21 15.26
C ILE A 250 5.73 -15.37 15.93
N ALA A 251 4.66 -15.29 15.16
CA ALA A 251 3.32 -15.56 15.65
C ALA A 251 2.90 -16.98 15.26
N LEU A 252 2.37 -17.73 16.22
CA LEU A 252 1.84 -19.08 16.05
C LEU A 252 0.32 -19.08 16.26
N ASP A 253 -0.38 -19.91 15.49
CA ASP A 253 -1.80 -20.19 15.71
C ASP A 253 -2.03 -21.17 16.88
N GLN A 254 -3.30 -21.46 17.20
CA GLN A 254 -3.68 -22.41 18.27
C GLN A 254 -3.13 -23.84 18.07
N ARG A 255 -2.77 -24.20 16.83
CA ARG A 255 -2.28 -25.53 16.46
C ARG A 255 -0.75 -25.58 16.42
N GLY A 256 -0.07 -24.48 16.72
CA GLY A 256 1.39 -24.36 16.67
C GLY A 256 1.97 -24.11 15.28
N TYR A 257 1.14 -23.76 14.30
CA TYR A 257 1.59 -23.40 12.96
C TYR A 257 2.00 -21.94 12.90
N VAL A 258 3.04 -21.64 12.11
CA VAL A 258 3.54 -20.27 11.96
C VAL A 258 2.52 -19.42 11.19
N ALA A 259 1.84 -18.52 11.91
CA ALA A 259 0.90 -17.57 11.35
C ALA A 259 1.60 -16.37 10.71
N ASP A 260 2.70 -15.91 11.31
CA ASP A 260 3.48 -14.77 10.81
C ASP A 260 4.93 -14.77 11.32
N ILE A 261 5.84 -14.13 10.59
CA ILE A 261 7.25 -13.97 10.98
C ILE A 261 7.86 -12.68 10.41
N ASN A 262 8.44 -11.86 11.28
CA ASN A 262 9.01 -10.57 10.87
C ASN A 262 10.42 -10.71 10.24
N PRO A 263 10.92 -9.68 9.54
CA PRO A 263 12.24 -9.72 8.88
C PRO A 263 13.42 -9.95 9.84
N ALA A 264 13.33 -9.48 11.09
CA ALA A 264 14.37 -9.71 12.08
C ALA A 264 14.47 -11.20 12.48
N ALA A 265 13.34 -11.88 12.68
CA ALA A 265 13.30 -13.32 12.97
C ALA A 265 13.80 -14.15 11.78
N GLN A 266 13.47 -13.75 10.55
CA GLN A 266 13.98 -14.39 9.34
C GLN A 266 15.51 -14.34 9.25
N ARG A 267 16.10 -13.18 9.56
CA ARG A 267 17.57 -13.02 9.60
C ARG A 267 18.21 -13.81 10.73
N MET A 268 17.63 -13.78 11.93
CA MET A 268 18.14 -14.51 13.10
C MET A 268 18.08 -16.04 12.90
N LEU A 269 17.03 -16.56 12.29
CA LEU A 269 16.83 -17.99 12.09
C LEU A 269 17.37 -18.51 10.74
N GLY A 270 17.73 -17.63 9.81
CA GLY A 270 18.18 -18.01 8.45
C GLY A 270 17.07 -18.64 7.60
N VAL A 271 15.80 -18.35 7.90
CA VAL A 271 14.62 -18.91 7.20
C VAL A 271 13.85 -17.82 6.47
N SER A 272 13.26 -18.15 5.33
CA SER A 272 12.37 -17.23 4.60
C SER A 272 10.92 -17.44 5.03
N ALA A 273 10.15 -16.35 5.21
CA ALA A 273 8.71 -16.41 5.53
C ALA A 273 7.93 -17.36 4.60
N ALA A 274 8.23 -17.32 3.30
CA ALA A 274 7.53 -18.13 2.29
C ALA A 274 7.69 -19.64 2.51
N ARG A 275 8.73 -20.07 3.24
CA ARG A 275 9.00 -21.48 3.51
C ARG A 275 8.38 -21.98 4.82
N VAL A 276 8.16 -21.09 5.79
CA VAL A 276 7.75 -21.46 7.17
C VAL A 276 6.32 -21.06 7.52
N ILE A 277 5.74 -20.03 6.89
CA ILE A 277 4.35 -19.63 7.17
C ILE A 277 3.37 -20.75 6.75
N GLY A 278 2.45 -21.10 7.65
CA GLY A 278 1.47 -22.17 7.48
C GLY A 278 2.04 -23.58 7.65
N ARG A 279 3.28 -23.71 8.15
CA ARG A 279 3.92 -24.97 8.52
C ARG A 279 3.99 -25.10 10.03
N ASP A 280 4.13 -26.33 10.52
CA ASP A 280 4.35 -26.58 11.94
C ASP A 280 5.67 -25.89 12.36
N ALA A 281 5.64 -25.12 13.45
CA ALA A 281 6.83 -24.48 13.99
C ALA A 281 7.96 -25.50 14.30
N ALA A 282 7.62 -26.77 14.54
CA ALA A 282 8.58 -27.87 14.67
C ALA A 282 9.53 -27.98 13.47
N GLU A 283 9.03 -27.79 12.25
CA GLU A 283 9.82 -27.89 11.02
C GLU A 283 10.79 -26.71 10.89
N MET A 284 10.40 -25.53 11.40
CA MET A 284 11.25 -24.34 11.42
C MET A 284 12.39 -24.47 12.43
N PHE A 285 12.12 -25.07 13.60
CA PHE A 285 13.12 -25.37 14.61
C PHE A 285 13.80 -26.73 14.42
N ALA A 286 13.59 -27.41 13.28
CA ALA A 286 14.18 -28.73 12.99
C ALA A 286 15.73 -28.79 13.12
N PRO A 287 16.52 -27.73 12.84
CA PRO A 287 17.95 -27.70 13.15
C PRO A 287 18.27 -27.75 14.65
N TRP A 288 17.30 -27.45 15.52
CA TRP A 288 17.41 -27.42 16.98
C TRP A 288 16.25 -28.19 17.64
N PRO A 289 16.15 -29.53 17.47
CA PRO A 289 15.00 -30.31 17.90
C PRO A 289 14.76 -30.26 19.43
N HIS A 290 15.83 -30.14 20.23
CA HIS A 290 15.77 -29.97 21.68
C HIS A 290 15.18 -28.63 22.14
N LEU A 291 15.03 -27.67 21.23
CA LEU A 291 14.45 -26.37 21.50
C LEU A 291 12.92 -26.43 21.42
N PHE A 292 12.42 -27.03 20.34
CA PHE A 292 10.99 -27.18 20.11
C PHE A 292 10.32 -28.10 21.14
N GLU A 293 10.94 -29.25 21.45
CA GLU A 293 10.46 -30.20 22.46
C GLU A 293 10.28 -29.54 23.85
N ARG A 294 11.15 -28.57 24.20
CA ARG A 294 11.08 -27.85 25.49
C ARG A 294 9.91 -26.87 25.58
N PHE A 295 9.59 -26.19 24.48
CA PHE A 295 8.56 -25.15 24.44
C PHE A 295 7.17 -25.67 24.06
N ARG A 296 7.06 -26.91 23.60
CA ARG A 296 5.81 -27.54 23.08
C ARG A 296 4.65 -27.56 24.09
N GLY A 297 4.88 -27.29 25.37
CA GLY A 297 3.87 -27.29 26.44
C GLY A 297 3.81 -26.04 27.33
N MET A 298 4.65 -25.02 27.12
CA MET A 298 4.71 -23.85 28.01
C MET A 298 3.77 -22.73 27.56
N ALA A 299 3.01 -22.13 28.49
CA ALA A 299 2.15 -20.97 28.22
C ALA A 299 2.98 -19.69 28.09
N GLU A 300 3.98 -19.56 28.97
CA GLU A 300 4.99 -18.51 28.96
C GLU A 300 6.37 -19.14 29.16
N ALA A 301 7.39 -18.61 28.48
CA ALA A 301 8.77 -19.04 28.66
C ALA A 301 9.70 -17.84 28.43
N ASP A 302 10.73 -17.69 29.26
CA ASP A 302 11.72 -16.62 29.13
C ASP A 302 13.12 -17.21 29.37
N GLU A 303 13.87 -17.45 28.28
CA GLU A 303 15.12 -18.22 28.34
C GLU A 303 16.18 -17.70 27.36
N GLN A 304 17.45 -18.02 27.63
CA GLN A 304 18.57 -17.76 26.72
C GLN A 304 18.98 -19.04 25.99
N ILE A 305 19.09 -18.95 24.67
CA ILE A 305 19.49 -20.06 23.82
C ILE A 305 20.63 -19.63 22.88
N VAL A 306 21.25 -20.61 22.22
CA VAL A 306 22.24 -20.37 21.18
C VAL A 306 21.67 -20.88 19.85
N ILE A 307 21.63 -20.02 18.84
CA ILE A 307 21.12 -20.31 17.50
C ILE A 307 22.29 -20.21 16.51
N GLY A 308 22.43 -21.20 15.62
CA GLY A 308 23.48 -21.24 14.57
C GLY A 308 24.24 -22.56 14.51
N SER A 309 25.09 -22.72 13.49
CA SER A 309 25.95 -23.90 13.28
C SER A 309 27.39 -23.46 12.95
N GLY A 310 28.40 -24.06 13.60
CA GLY A 310 29.81 -23.69 13.40
C GLY A 310 30.20 -22.35 14.04
N ASN A 311 31.07 -21.56 13.38
CA ASN A 311 31.56 -20.26 13.88
C ASN A 311 30.52 -19.12 13.89
N ALA A 312 29.29 -19.36 13.40
CA ALA A 312 28.19 -18.39 13.35
C ALA A 312 27.15 -18.65 14.46
N GLN A 313 27.59 -18.92 15.69
CA GLN A 313 26.70 -19.07 16.84
C GLN A 313 26.38 -17.72 17.46
N GLN A 314 25.09 -17.39 17.55
CA GLN A 314 24.59 -16.18 18.21
C GLN A 314 23.76 -16.56 19.45
N ARG A 315 23.97 -15.82 20.54
CA ARG A 315 23.15 -15.93 21.75
C ARG A 315 21.88 -15.12 21.58
N VAL A 316 20.73 -15.78 21.74
CA VAL A 316 19.41 -15.19 21.55
C VAL A 316 18.56 -15.47 22.77
N HIS A 317 17.97 -14.42 23.33
CA HIS A 317 16.92 -14.49 24.34
C HIS A 317 15.58 -14.79 23.67
N ILE A 318 14.87 -15.80 24.14
CA ILE A 318 13.53 -16.16 23.68
C ILE A 318 12.53 -15.80 24.77
N ASN A 319 11.50 -15.05 24.38
CA ASN A 319 10.31 -14.85 25.19
C ASN A 319 9.10 -15.43 24.44
N ILE A 320 8.31 -16.29 25.10
CA ILE A 320 7.08 -16.86 24.57
C ILE A 320 5.94 -16.35 25.42
N SER A 321 4.90 -15.83 24.79
CA SER A 321 3.67 -15.40 25.47
C SER A 321 2.45 -15.97 24.75
N SER A 322 1.45 -16.44 25.51
CA SER A 322 0.14 -16.79 24.96
C SER A 322 -0.68 -15.54 24.63
N MET A 323 -1.37 -15.57 23.49
CA MET A 323 -2.37 -14.57 23.15
C MET A 323 -3.74 -15.09 23.57
N GLU A 324 -4.48 -14.32 24.37
CA GLU A 324 -5.82 -14.66 24.83
C GLU A 324 -6.85 -13.67 24.29
N ASP A 325 -8.02 -14.19 23.91
CA ASP A 325 -9.21 -13.42 23.61
C ASP A 325 -10.36 -14.01 24.43
N TYR A 326 -10.99 -13.20 25.29
CA TYR A 326 -12.05 -13.63 26.21
C TYR A 326 -11.74 -14.91 27.02
N GLY A 327 -10.51 -15.06 27.50
CA GLY A 327 -10.07 -16.21 28.29
C GLY A 327 -9.82 -17.50 27.49
N GLN A 328 -9.86 -17.44 26.15
CA GLN A 328 -9.41 -18.52 25.27
C GLN A 328 -8.07 -18.16 24.61
N ILE A 329 -7.10 -19.07 24.68
CA ILE A 329 -5.82 -18.91 23.99
C ILE A 329 -6.07 -18.98 22.47
N ILE A 330 -5.87 -17.86 21.78
CA ILE A 330 -6.03 -17.73 20.32
C ILE A 330 -4.72 -17.99 19.55
N GLY A 331 -3.59 -18.07 20.24
CA GLY A 331 -2.29 -18.37 19.66
C GLY A 331 -1.14 -18.08 20.61
N ARG A 332 0.09 -18.06 20.08
CA ARG A 332 1.30 -17.72 20.84
C ARG A 332 2.19 -16.77 20.05
N VAL A 333 2.93 -15.92 20.73
CA VAL A 333 3.97 -15.07 20.13
C VAL A 333 5.31 -15.46 20.72
N ILE A 334 6.30 -15.66 19.85
CA ILE A 334 7.69 -15.91 20.21
C ILE A 334 8.51 -14.69 19.79
N LEU A 335 9.18 -14.05 20.75
CA LEU A 335 10.11 -12.95 20.56
C LEU A 335 11.55 -13.47 20.71
N LEU A 336 12.42 -13.05 19.80
CA LEU A 336 13.83 -13.42 19.70
C LEU A 336 14.67 -12.14 19.80
N ARG A 337 15.52 -12.04 20.82
CA ARG A 337 16.39 -10.87 21.03
C ARG A 337 17.85 -11.30 21.11
N ALA A 338 18.69 -10.84 20.20
CA ALA A 338 20.13 -11.13 20.24
C ALA A 338 20.82 -10.47 21.46
N LEU A 339 21.77 -11.19 22.07
CA LEU A 339 22.56 -10.75 23.23
C LEU A 339 24.06 -10.70 22.86
N GLY A 340 24.56 -9.53 22.45
CA GLY A 340 26.01 -9.19 22.40
C GLY A 340 26.72 -9.26 21.03
N ASP A 341 27.41 -8.15 20.75
CA ASP A 341 28.46 -7.76 19.77
C ASP A 341 28.30 -7.94 18.24
N GLU A 342 28.38 -6.77 17.57
CA GLU A 342 28.56 -6.46 16.15
C GLU A 342 27.59 -7.07 15.10
N PHE A 343 26.71 -6.21 14.58
CA PHE A 343 26.10 -6.40 13.27
C PHE A 343 27.22 -6.37 12.22
N ALA A 344 27.73 -7.54 11.82
CA ALA A 344 28.46 -7.66 10.57
C ALA A 344 27.56 -7.12 9.44
N ALA A 345 28.05 -6.08 8.76
CA ALA A 345 27.42 -5.50 7.59
C ALA A 345 27.10 -6.59 6.54
N PRO A 346 26.04 -6.43 5.72
CA PRO A 346 25.77 -7.36 4.63
C PRO A 346 27.00 -7.43 3.72
N PRO A 347 27.36 -8.62 3.19
CA PRO A 347 28.52 -8.75 2.32
C PRO A 347 28.32 -7.83 1.11
N GLN A 348 29.25 -6.88 0.97
CA GLN A 348 29.40 -6.11 -0.26
C GLN A 348 29.73 -7.11 -1.38
N GLU A 349 28.97 -7.07 -2.46
CA GLU A 349 29.34 -7.69 -3.73
C GLU A 349 30.58 -6.96 -4.27
N GLY A 350 31.75 -7.37 -3.81
CA GLY A 350 33.05 -7.02 -4.34
C GLY A 350 33.45 -8.02 -5.41
N GLU A 351 33.51 -7.51 -6.64
CA GLU A 351 34.45 -7.82 -7.70
C GLU A 351 35.25 -9.13 -7.56
N GLY A 352 34.92 -10.09 -8.41
CA GLY A 352 35.73 -11.28 -8.62
C GLY A 352 37.07 -10.93 -9.23
N ASP A 353 38.12 -11.03 -8.43
CA ASP A 353 39.47 -11.30 -8.93
C ASP A 353 39.67 -12.83 -8.96
N GLY A 354 40.06 -13.32 -10.12
CA GLY A 354 40.29 -14.73 -10.37
C GLY A 354 41.78 -15.01 -10.44
N THR A 355 42.27 -15.96 -9.65
CA THR A 355 43.46 -16.74 -10.02
C THR A 355 43.47 -18.13 -9.35
N ALA A 356 43.47 -19.18 -10.21
CA ALA A 356 44.17 -20.48 -10.15
C ALA A 356 44.25 -21.27 -8.81
N ARG A 357 43.87 -22.56 -8.70
CA ARG A 357 44.37 -23.81 -9.36
C ARG A 357 43.41 -24.96 -8.97
N ARG A 358 42.89 -25.79 -9.88
CA ARG A 358 43.40 -27.04 -10.51
C ARG A 358 43.65 -28.25 -9.58
N ASP A 359 42.91 -29.32 -9.93
CA ASP A 359 43.14 -30.77 -9.80
C ASP A 359 43.06 -31.46 -8.41
N GLU A 360 42.08 -32.36 -8.20
CA GLU A 360 42.23 -33.82 -8.38
C GLU A 360 40.91 -34.61 -8.08
N ARG A 361 40.85 -35.84 -8.62
CA ARG A 361 39.70 -36.75 -8.92
C ARG A 361 39.07 -37.48 -7.69
N LEU A 362 37.72 -37.64 -7.65
CA LEU A 362 36.84 -38.86 -7.78
C LEU A 362 37.10 -40.03 -6.78
N PRO A 363 36.18 -41.02 -6.48
CA PRO A 363 34.93 -41.45 -7.17
C PRO A 363 33.73 -41.99 -6.30
N GLY A 364 32.62 -42.34 -6.97
CA GLY A 364 31.59 -43.36 -6.56
C GLY A 364 30.35 -42.80 -5.81
N GLU A 365 29.09 -43.19 -6.02
CA GLU A 365 28.35 -44.26 -6.73
C GLU A 365 26.90 -43.73 -6.91
N ALA A 366 26.29 -43.82 -8.09
CA ALA A 366 25.35 -44.87 -8.53
C ALA A 366 24.01 -44.96 -7.76
N ASP A 367 22.93 -44.83 -8.56
CA ASP A 367 21.56 -45.36 -8.39
C ASP A 367 20.64 -44.85 -7.26
N ALA A 368 19.58 -44.13 -7.64
CA ALA A 368 18.26 -44.75 -7.76
C ALA A 368 17.20 -43.73 -8.24
N LYS A 369 16.42 -44.18 -9.22
CA LYS A 369 15.12 -43.64 -9.63
C LYS A 369 14.09 -43.75 -8.49
N ASP A 370 12.99 -43.03 -8.72
CA ASP A 370 11.68 -43.11 -8.05
C ASP A 370 11.49 -42.35 -6.73
N SER A 371 10.96 -41.13 -6.87
CA SER A 371 9.66 -40.82 -6.28
C SER A 371 9.04 -39.59 -6.96
N ALA A 372 8.20 -39.85 -7.95
CA ALA A 372 7.13 -38.94 -8.28
C ALA A 372 6.14 -38.93 -7.11
N GLN A 373 6.03 -37.81 -6.39
CA GLN A 373 4.81 -37.41 -5.66
C GLN A 373 4.96 -35.99 -5.08
N SER A 374 4.53 -34.98 -5.84
CA SER A 374 3.60 -33.98 -5.29
C SER A 374 2.77 -33.42 -6.44
N ALA A 375 1.56 -33.95 -6.57
CA ALA A 375 0.53 -33.40 -7.41
C ALA A 375 0.04 -32.08 -6.78
N GLY A 376 0.78 -30.99 -7.03
CA GLY A 376 0.20 -29.66 -6.95
C GLY A 376 -0.77 -29.53 -8.11
N ARG A 377 -2.08 -29.42 -7.84
CA ARG A 377 -3.11 -29.14 -8.85
C ARG A 377 -2.65 -27.95 -9.70
N THR A 378 -2.16 -28.23 -10.91
CA THR A 378 -1.95 -27.21 -11.93
C THR A 378 -3.33 -26.69 -12.29
N THR A 379 -3.58 -25.42 -11.99
CA THR A 379 -4.84 -24.80 -12.39
C THR A 379 -4.87 -24.70 -13.92
N LEU A 380 -6.07 -24.69 -14.52
CA LEU A 380 -6.24 -24.46 -15.96
C LEU A 380 -5.45 -23.21 -16.43
N TRP A 381 -5.34 -22.22 -15.55
CA TRP A 381 -4.57 -20.99 -15.74
C TRP A 381 -3.04 -21.21 -15.76
N ASP A 382 -2.50 -22.06 -14.89
CA ASP A 382 -1.06 -22.40 -14.92
C ASP A 382 -0.69 -23.18 -16.18
N ALA A 383 -1.58 -24.06 -16.64
CA ALA A 383 -1.42 -24.79 -17.89
C ALA A 383 -1.46 -23.84 -19.11
N LEU A 384 -2.39 -22.88 -19.13
CA LEU A 384 -2.50 -21.86 -20.18
C LEU A 384 -1.29 -20.91 -20.20
N ILE A 385 -0.79 -20.46 -19.05
CA ILE A 385 0.39 -19.59 -18.98
C ILE A 385 1.66 -20.34 -19.39
N ALA A 386 1.83 -21.58 -18.94
CA ALA A 386 2.95 -22.43 -19.35
C ALA A 386 2.92 -22.76 -20.85
N PHE A 387 1.74 -22.75 -21.47
CA PHE A 387 1.57 -22.97 -22.91
C PHE A 387 2.17 -21.84 -23.77
N PHE A 388 2.06 -20.58 -23.35
CA PHE A 388 2.60 -19.43 -24.12
C PHE A 388 4.07 -19.09 -23.80
N ILE A 389 4.62 -19.52 -22.65
CA ILE A 389 6.01 -19.26 -22.26
C ILE A 389 6.95 -20.34 -22.82
N VAL A 390 7.71 -20.01 -23.87
CA VAL A 390 8.67 -20.94 -24.51
C VAL A 390 9.99 -21.01 -23.72
N ARG A 391 10.20 -22.11 -22.99
CA ARG A 391 11.52 -22.46 -22.42
C ARG A 391 12.49 -22.82 -23.56
N ILE A 392 13.65 -22.16 -23.62
CA ILE A 392 14.70 -22.44 -24.61
C ILE A 392 15.34 -23.79 -24.29
N LYS A 393 15.61 -24.59 -25.32
CA LYS A 393 16.44 -25.79 -25.19
C LYS A 393 17.90 -25.35 -24.97
N ASN A 394 18.48 -25.74 -23.85
CA ASN A 394 19.86 -25.34 -23.53
C ASN A 394 20.92 -26.11 -24.35
N ASP A 395 20.51 -27.17 -25.04
CA ASP A 395 21.32 -28.10 -25.86
C ASP A 395 21.35 -27.75 -27.37
N LEU A 396 20.87 -26.58 -27.76
CA LEU A 396 20.85 -26.15 -29.16
C LEU A 396 22.27 -25.83 -29.68
N VAL A 397 22.78 -26.68 -30.56
CA VAL A 397 24.03 -26.46 -31.30
C VAL A 397 23.77 -25.46 -32.43
N ALA A 398 24.47 -24.33 -32.41
CA ALA A 398 24.41 -23.34 -33.48
C ALA A 398 25.33 -23.74 -34.64
N PRO A 399 24.95 -23.50 -35.91
CA PRO A 399 25.82 -23.71 -37.06
C PRO A 399 27.10 -22.86 -36.98
N GLU A 400 28.19 -23.36 -37.57
CA GLU A 400 29.45 -22.61 -37.65
C GLU A 400 29.25 -21.23 -38.30
N GLY A 401 29.79 -20.20 -37.65
CA GLY A 401 29.67 -18.80 -38.10
C GLY A 401 28.41 -18.05 -37.64
N VAL A 402 27.48 -18.68 -36.91
CA VAL A 402 26.28 -18.02 -36.36
C VAL A 402 26.33 -17.95 -34.83
N SER A 403 26.02 -16.78 -34.26
CA SER A 403 26.01 -16.60 -32.81
C SER A 403 25.00 -17.56 -32.12
N PRO A 404 25.43 -18.32 -31.10
CA PRO A 404 24.54 -19.23 -30.37
C PRO A 404 23.37 -18.56 -29.66
N SER A 405 23.49 -17.29 -29.28
CA SER A 405 22.39 -16.53 -28.66
C SER A 405 21.33 -16.12 -29.68
N TRP A 406 21.77 -15.72 -30.88
CA TRP A 406 20.89 -15.37 -31.98
C TRP A 406 20.09 -16.59 -32.47
N TYR A 407 20.77 -17.72 -32.68
CA TYR A 407 20.14 -18.96 -33.14
C TYR A 407 19.03 -19.44 -32.20
N ARG A 408 19.27 -19.39 -30.88
CA ARG A 408 18.28 -19.74 -29.84
C ARG A 408 17.10 -18.78 -29.79
N THR A 409 17.35 -17.49 -30.01
CA THR A 409 16.29 -16.46 -30.06
C THR A 409 15.35 -16.68 -31.24
N ARG A 410 15.90 -16.99 -32.42
CA ARG A 410 15.12 -17.27 -33.64
C ARG A 410 14.17 -18.45 -33.47
N GLU A 411 14.63 -19.54 -32.87
CA GLU A 411 13.79 -20.70 -32.61
C GLU A 411 12.63 -20.41 -31.64
N ARG A 412 12.91 -19.64 -30.59
CA ARG A 412 11.90 -19.25 -29.61
C ARG A 412 10.76 -18.48 -30.29
N VAL A 413 11.11 -17.49 -31.09
CA VAL A 413 10.14 -16.65 -31.82
C VAL A 413 9.28 -17.49 -32.76
N PHE A 414 9.88 -18.36 -33.57
CA PHE A 414 9.15 -19.23 -34.50
C PHE A 414 8.15 -20.15 -33.77
N THR A 415 8.59 -20.78 -32.67
CA THR A 415 7.74 -21.69 -31.90
C THR A 415 6.52 -20.97 -31.31
N THR A 416 6.70 -19.72 -30.87
CA THR A 416 5.60 -18.87 -30.41
C THR A 416 4.62 -18.54 -31.54
N ILE A 417 5.12 -18.13 -32.71
CA ILE A 417 4.28 -17.80 -33.87
C ILE A 417 3.43 -19.00 -34.29
N ALA A 418 4.02 -20.19 -34.40
CA ALA A 418 3.29 -21.39 -34.80
C ALA A 418 2.14 -21.75 -33.83
N ARG A 419 2.33 -21.56 -32.51
CA ARG A 419 1.28 -21.80 -31.50
C ARG A 419 0.16 -20.78 -31.57
N VAL A 420 0.49 -19.50 -31.78
CA VAL A 420 -0.50 -18.43 -31.91
C VAL A 420 -1.35 -18.65 -33.17
N ALA A 421 -0.72 -18.98 -34.30
CA ALA A 421 -1.43 -19.29 -35.54
C ALA A 421 -2.38 -20.48 -35.37
N ALA A 422 -1.92 -21.57 -34.73
CA ALA A 422 -2.77 -22.73 -34.45
C ALA A 422 -3.96 -22.39 -33.55
N ALA A 423 -3.75 -21.57 -32.51
CA ALA A 423 -4.80 -21.13 -31.59
C ALA A 423 -5.84 -20.22 -32.28
N LEU A 424 -5.39 -19.23 -33.07
CA LEU A 424 -6.27 -18.36 -33.85
C LEU A 424 -7.06 -19.16 -34.89
N GLY A 425 -6.44 -20.15 -35.55
CA GLY A 425 -7.11 -21.06 -36.46
C GLY A 425 -8.19 -21.89 -35.77
N THR A 426 -7.89 -22.44 -34.58
CA THR A 426 -8.89 -23.18 -33.77
C THR A 426 -10.04 -22.26 -33.36
N PHE A 427 -9.76 -21.02 -32.96
CA PHE A 427 -10.77 -20.05 -32.55
C PHE A 427 -11.65 -19.61 -33.73
N SER A 428 -11.05 -19.39 -34.90
CA SER A 428 -11.79 -19.08 -36.13
C SER A 428 -12.70 -20.24 -36.53
N LEU A 429 -12.25 -21.50 -36.38
CA LEU A 429 -13.08 -22.68 -36.65
C LEU A 429 -14.28 -22.79 -35.69
N ILE A 430 -14.10 -22.42 -34.42
CA ILE A 430 -15.16 -22.40 -33.40
C ILE A 430 -16.17 -21.28 -33.67
N LEU A 431 -15.73 -20.13 -34.18
CA LEU A 431 -16.60 -18.98 -34.47
C LEU A 431 -17.48 -19.18 -35.72
N ILE A 432 -17.14 -20.12 -36.60
CA ILE A 432 -17.83 -20.37 -37.88
C ILE A 432 -18.95 -21.45 -37.73
N THR A 433 -19.49 -21.65 -36.54
CA THR A 433 -20.61 -22.59 -36.32
C THR A 433 -21.95 -21.97 -36.67
N ASP A 434 -22.40 -22.17 -37.92
CA ASP A 434 -23.72 -22.75 -38.23
C ASP A 434 -23.95 -22.97 -39.75
N ASP A 435 -23.33 -22.18 -40.65
CA ASP A 435 -23.60 -22.29 -42.10
C ASP A 435 -22.55 -23.09 -42.92
N LEU A 436 -21.36 -23.36 -42.38
CA LEU A 436 -20.24 -23.95 -43.14
C LEU A 436 -19.97 -25.44 -42.88
N LEU A 437 -20.71 -26.06 -41.96
CA LEU A 437 -20.64 -27.51 -41.73
C LEU A 437 -21.56 -28.32 -42.66
N ASN A 438 -22.56 -27.67 -43.27
CA ASN A 438 -23.56 -28.35 -44.11
C ASN A 438 -23.22 -28.33 -45.61
N ASP A 439 -22.41 -27.39 -46.09
CA ASP A 439 -21.89 -27.38 -47.47
C ASP A 439 -20.36 -27.29 -47.43
N PHE A 440 -19.68 -28.21 -48.14
CA PHE A 440 -18.23 -28.32 -48.41
C PHE A 440 -17.39 -29.36 -47.63
N GLY A 441 -16.80 -30.30 -48.39
CA GLY A 441 -15.85 -31.33 -47.94
C GLY A 441 -14.43 -30.85 -47.59
N ALA A 442 -14.22 -29.58 -47.26
CA ALA A 442 -12.90 -29.01 -46.91
C ALA A 442 -12.61 -28.96 -45.39
N ALA A 443 -13.64 -29.07 -44.53
CA ALA A 443 -13.49 -29.05 -43.08
C ALA A 443 -12.49 -30.08 -42.50
N PRO A 444 -12.39 -31.33 -43.01
CA PRO A 444 -11.41 -32.31 -42.50
C PRO A 444 -9.96 -31.88 -42.75
N ILE A 445 -9.71 -31.15 -43.85
CA ILE A 445 -8.38 -30.68 -44.25
C ILE A 445 -7.92 -29.58 -43.29
N PHE A 446 -8.78 -28.60 -43.00
CA PHE A 446 -8.47 -27.54 -42.04
C PHE A 446 -8.26 -28.07 -40.62
N ILE A 447 -9.07 -29.04 -40.19
CA ILE A 447 -8.91 -29.69 -38.88
C ILE A 447 -7.57 -30.44 -38.82
N ALA A 448 -7.25 -31.27 -39.82
CA ALA A 448 -5.99 -32.01 -39.87
C ALA A 448 -4.78 -31.08 -39.82
N ILE A 449 -4.88 -29.91 -40.46
CA ILE A 449 -3.81 -28.91 -40.55
C ILE A 449 -3.63 -28.16 -39.23
N ILE A 450 -4.72 -27.71 -38.60
CA ILE A 450 -4.67 -27.10 -37.28
C ILE A 450 -4.08 -28.11 -36.28
N SER A 451 -4.48 -29.37 -36.33
CA SER A 451 -3.91 -30.45 -35.52
C SER A 451 -2.41 -30.66 -35.79
N LEU A 452 -1.97 -30.62 -37.05
CA LEU A 452 -0.55 -30.76 -37.39
C LEU A 452 0.29 -29.59 -36.89
N LEU A 453 -0.22 -28.35 -37.01
CA LEU A 453 0.42 -27.14 -36.48
C LEU A 453 0.50 -27.17 -34.95
N TRP A 454 -0.52 -27.69 -34.28
CA TRP A 454 -0.52 -27.98 -32.85
C TRP A 454 0.59 -28.97 -32.46
N ILE A 455 0.70 -30.09 -33.18
CA ILE A 455 1.74 -31.11 -32.94
C ILE A 455 3.14 -30.52 -33.16
N LEU A 456 3.35 -29.76 -34.24
CA LEU A 456 4.63 -29.12 -34.57
C LEU A 456 5.04 -28.05 -33.55
N GLY A 457 4.10 -27.21 -33.09
CA GLY A 457 4.36 -26.19 -32.08
C GLY A 457 4.68 -26.76 -30.69
N LEU A 458 4.28 -28.00 -30.41
CA LEU A 458 4.53 -28.71 -29.16
C LEU A 458 5.73 -29.66 -29.20
N ALA A 459 6.21 -30.04 -30.39
CA ALA A 459 7.30 -30.99 -30.59
C ALA A 459 8.67 -30.44 -30.14
N ARG A 460 9.10 -30.77 -28.91
CA ARG A 460 10.38 -30.30 -28.32
C ARG A 460 11.64 -31.03 -28.83
N ASN A 461 11.50 -32.22 -29.41
CA ASN A 461 12.62 -33.07 -29.82
C ASN A 461 12.90 -33.09 -31.32
N VAL A 462 12.19 -32.28 -32.11
CA VAL A 462 12.40 -32.21 -33.56
C VAL A 462 13.41 -31.11 -33.88
N LYS A 463 14.37 -31.40 -34.78
CA LYS A 463 15.36 -30.40 -35.23
C LYS A 463 14.65 -29.14 -35.72
N PHE A 464 15.20 -27.97 -35.37
CA PHE A 464 14.58 -26.68 -35.69
C PHE A 464 14.32 -26.51 -37.19
N GLU A 465 15.29 -26.89 -38.03
CA GLU A 465 15.18 -26.85 -39.49
C GLU A 465 14.02 -27.71 -40.02
N SER A 466 13.79 -28.88 -39.43
CA SER A 466 12.69 -29.76 -39.82
C SER A 466 11.31 -29.20 -39.45
N ARG A 467 11.19 -28.52 -38.30
CA ARG A 467 9.95 -27.85 -37.89
C ARG A 467 9.62 -26.68 -38.81
N VAL A 468 10.63 -25.89 -39.15
CA VAL A 468 10.52 -24.77 -40.09
C VAL A 468 10.13 -25.28 -41.48
N GLY A 469 10.80 -26.33 -41.98
CA GLY A 469 10.47 -26.94 -43.27
C GLY A 469 9.06 -27.52 -43.32
N ALA A 470 8.60 -28.19 -42.27
CA ALA A 470 7.24 -28.73 -42.20
C ALA A 470 6.17 -27.63 -42.19
N PHE A 471 6.38 -26.53 -41.47
CA PHE A 471 5.48 -25.39 -41.45
C PHE A 471 5.41 -24.68 -42.83
N MET A 472 6.56 -24.50 -43.48
CA MET A 472 6.63 -23.95 -44.83
C MET A 472 5.90 -24.86 -45.83
N PHE A 473 6.12 -26.17 -45.78
CA PHE A 473 5.43 -27.12 -46.65
C PHE A 473 3.91 -27.06 -46.47
N LEU A 474 3.43 -26.99 -45.22
CA LEU A 474 2.02 -27.00 -44.90
C LEU A 474 1.31 -25.70 -45.31
N THR A 475 1.93 -24.54 -45.08
CA THR A 475 1.38 -23.23 -45.50
C THR A 475 1.34 -23.09 -47.03
N TYR A 476 2.35 -23.60 -47.73
CA TYR A 476 2.34 -23.67 -49.19
C TYR A 476 1.29 -24.64 -49.73
N GLY A 477 1.20 -25.84 -49.14
CA GLY A 477 0.22 -26.86 -49.53
C GLY A 477 -1.23 -26.38 -49.35
N LEU A 478 -1.49 -25.59 -48.30
CA LEU A 478 -2.78 -24.91 -48.10
C LEU A 478 -3.12 -23.95 -49.24
N GLY A 479 -2.21 -23.01 -49.52
CA GLY A 479 -2.41 -22.04 -50.61
C GLY A 479 -2.62 -22.74 -51.95
N PHE A 480 -1.90 -23.84 -52.19
CA PHE A 480 -2.04 -24.65 -53.40
C PHE A 480 -3.38 -25.40 -53.46
N ALA A 481 -3.83 -26.00 -52.36
CA ALA A 481 -5.11 -26.69 -52.28
C ALA A 481 -6.29 -25.72 -52.47
N GLU A 482 -6.22 -24.54 -51.84
CA GLU A 482 -7.24 -23.51 -51.99
C GLU A 482 -7.31 -22.97 -53.42
N ALA A 483 -6.15 -22.75 -54.06
CA ALA A 483 -6.07 -22.38 -55.47
C ALA A 483 -6.72 -23.43 -56.39
N LEU A 484 -6.51 -24.72 -56.12
CA LEU A 484 -7.12 -25.82 -56.87
C LEU A 484 -8.64 -25.88 -56.73
N ILE A 485 -9.14 -25.68 -55.50
CA ILE A 485 -10.56 -25.87 -55.20
C ILE A 485 -11.38 -24.66 -55.66
N PHE A 486 -10.91 -23.44 -55.35
CA PHE A 486 -11.69 -22.20 -55.49
C PHE A 486 -11.14 -21.24 -56.55
N GLY A 487 -9.98 -21.55 -57.15
CA GLY A 487 -9.26 -20.60 -57.99
C GLY A 487 -8.46 -19.60 -57.16
N PHE A 488 -7.91 -18.58 -57.83
CA PHE A 488 -7.02 -17.61 -57.17
C PHE A 488 -7.81 -16.57 -56.36
N SER A 489 -7.96 -16.81 -55.06
CA SER A 489 -8.65 -15.92 -54.12
C SER A 489 -7.69 -15.06 -53.28
N VAL A 490 -8.23 -14.10 -52.53
CA VAL A 490 -7.45 -13.26 -51.61
C VAL A 490 -6.86 -14.09 -50.47
N GLU A 491 -7.58 -15.11 -50.02
CA GLU A 491 -7.15 -16.06 -48.99
C GLU A 491 -5.94 -16.88 -49.46
N CYS A 492 -6.03 -17.40 -50.69
CA CYS A 492 -4.92 -18.11 -51.33
C CYS A 492 -3.68 -17.23 -51.44
N PHE A 493 -3.87 -15.96 -51.82
CA PHE A 493 -2.81 -14.95 -51.83
C PHE A 493 -2.21 -14.77 -50.43
N ILE A 494 -3.01 -14.64 -49.37
CA ILE A 494 -2.53 -14.51 -47.98
C ILE A 494 -1.71 -15.74 -47.54
N PHE A 495 -2.07 -16.97 -47.95
CA PHE A 495 -1.28 -18.15 -47.61
C PHE A 495 0.07 -18.20 -48.32
N PHE A 496 0.12 -17.91 -49.63
CA PHE A 496 1.39 -17.84 -50.36
C PHE A 496 2.28 -16.69 -49.90
N MET A 497 1.67 -15.56 -49.50
CA MET A 497 2.34 -14.44 -48.83
C MET A 497 2.99 -14.86 -47.52
N SER A 498 2.22 -15.53 -46.66
CA SER A 498 2.68 -16.02 -45.36
C SER A 498 3.81 -17.05 -45.51
N PHE A 499 3.69 -17.95 -46.49
CA PHE A 499 4.75 -18.88 -46.86
C PHE A 499 6.03 -18.15 -47.27
N THR A 500 5.95 -17.15 -48.16
CA THR A 500 7.11 -16.44 -48.72
C THR A 500 7.84 -15.61 -47.65
N VAL A 501 7.10 -14.90 -46.79
CA VAL A 501 7.69 -14.13 -45.68
C VAL A 501 8.35 -15.06 -44.67
N THR A 502 7.68 -16.16 -44.31
CA THR A 502 8.23 -17.14 -43.36
C THR A 502 9.45 -17.87 -43.94
N ALA A 503 9.40 -18.23 -45.23
CA ALA A 503 10.50 -18.78 -46.00
C ALA A 503 11.75 -17.90 -45.92
N SER A 504 11.54 -16.61 -46.13
CA SER A 504 12.58 -15.59 -46.24
C SER A 504 13.27 -15.25 -44.91
N LEU A 505 12.53 -15.25 -43.80
CA LEU A 505 13.07 -14.95 -42.48
C LEU A 505 13.75 -16.16 -41.81
N MET A 506 13.30 -17.38 -42.15
CA MET A 506 13.67 -18.58 -41.38
C MET A 506 14.56 -19.56 -42.14
N ALA A 507 14.61 -19.52 -43.48
CA ALA A 507 15.48 -20.36 -44.30
C ALA A 507 16.82 -19.69 -44.63
N SER A 508 17.80 -20.46 -45.11
CA SER A 508 19.06 -19.92 -45.65
C SER A 508 18.81 -19.07 -46.90
N ARG A 509 19.73 -18.17 -47.27
CA ARG A 509 19.61 -17.30 -48.45
C ARG A 509 19.24 -18.07 -49.73
N ARG A 510 19.83 -19.25 -49.93
CA ARG A 510 19.49 -20.15 -51.06
C ARG A 510 18.11 -20.79 -50.91
N GLY A 511 17.71 -21.16 -49.69
CA GLY A 511 16.39 -21.70 -49.39
C GLY A 511 15.26 -20.69 -49.57
N ALA A 512 15.48 -19.44 -49.17
CA ALA A 512 14.53 -18.33 -49.37
C ALA A 512 14.30 -18.04 -50.86
N ILE A 513 15.40 -17.95 -51.64
CA ILE A 513 15.33 -17.77 -53.10
C ILE A 513 14.62 -18.97 -53.75
N GLY A 514 14.93 -20.19 -53.32
CA GLY A 514 14.29 -21.41 -53.83
C GLY A 514 12.78 -21.47 -53.52
N ALA A 515 12.37 -21.14 -52.31
CA ALA A 515 10.96 -21.11 -51.90
C ALA A 515 10.16 -20.07 -52.69
N LEU A 516 10.73 -18.88 -52.89
CA LEU A 516 10.13 -17.84 -53.70
C LEU A 516 10.03 -18.24 -55.18
N ALA A 517 11.09 -18.81 -55.76
CA ALA A 517 11.06 -19.29 -57.13
C ALA A 517 10.01 -20.40 -57.32
N LEU A 518 9.86 -21.28 -56.34
CA LEU A 518 8.83 -22.33 -56.34
C LEU A 518 7.42 -21.74 -56.32
N ALA A 519 7.16 -20.72 -55.49
CA ALA A 519 5.89 -20.00 -55.46
C ALA A 519 5.60 -19.29 -56.80
N ILE A 520 6.57 -18.56 -57.36
CA ILE A 520 6.39 -17.89 -58.66
C ILE A 520 6.09 -18.91 -59.77
N LEU A 521 6.82 -20.03 -59.81
CA LEU A 521 6.64 -21.08 -60.82
C LEU A 521 5.27 -21.76 -60.72
N THR A 522 4.82 -22.12 -59.51
CA THR A 522 3.49 -22.73 -59.35
C THR A 522 2.39 -21.76 -59.73
N LEU A 523 2.51 -20.50 -59.33
CA LEU A 523 1.53 -19.47 -59.63
C LEU A 523 1.48 -19.12 -61.12
N GLY A 524 2.64 -19.04 -61.77
CA GLY A 524 2.74 -18.86 -63.21
C GLY A 524 2.13 -20.04 -63.98
N ALA A 525 2.43 -21.28 -63.57
CA ALA A 525 1.84 -22.46 -64.18
C ALA A 525 0.31 -22.48 -64.04
N PHE A 526 -0.21 -22.11 -62.87
CA PHE A 526 -1.65 -22.05 -62.61
C PHE A 526 -2.34 -20.95 -63.42
N ALA A 527 -1.73 -19.76 -63.52
CA ALA A 527 -2.22 -18.68 -64.35
C ALA A 527 -2.28 -19.05 -65.84
N VAL A 528 -1.29 -19.80 -66.34
CA VAL A 528 -1.27 -20.32 -67.72
C VAL A 528 -2.33 -21.41 -67.93
N LEU A 529 -2.55 -22.30 -66.96
CA LEU A 529 -3.58 -23.35 -67.02
C LEU A 529 -5.01 -22.76 -66.99
N ILE A 530 -5.25 -21.74 -66.16
CA ILE A 530 -6.51 -21.00 -66.13
C ILE A 530 -6.68 -20.18 -67.41
N GLY A 531 -5.64 -19.45 -67.84
CA GLY A 531 -5.67 -18.59 -69.03
C GLY A 531 -5.80 -19.36 -70.36
N SER A 532 -5.31 -20.60 -70.44
CA SER A 532 -5.49 -21.49 -71.60
C SER A 532 -6.84 -22.21 -71.61
N GLY A 533 -7.67 -22.04 -70.57
CA GLY A 533 -8.98 -22.68 -70.44
C GLY A 533 -8.92 -24.20 -70.19
N THR A 534 -7.74 -24.74 -69.88
CA THR A 534 -7.51 -26.19 -69.68
C THR A 534 -7.81 -26.64 -68.25
N PHE A 535 -7.89 -25.71 -67.30
CA PHE A 535 -8.21 -25.99 -65.90
C PHE A 535 -9.43 -25.18 -65.44
N ALA A 536 -10.50 -25.87 -65.04
CA ALA A 536 -11.67 -25.28 -64.39
C ALA A 536 -11.70 -25.70 -62.90
N PRO A 537 -11.72 -24.76 -61.94
CA PRO A 537 -11.73 -25.10 -60.51
C PRO A 537 -13.02 -25.84 -60.13
N PHE A 538 -12.89 -26.83 -59.25
CA PHE A 538 -13.93 -27.80 -58.92
C PHE A 538 -15.27 -27.16 -58.52
N ALA A 539 -15.26 -26.01 -57.82
CA ALA A 539 -16.46 -25.33 -57.35
C ALA A 539 -17.25 -24.58 -58.45
N THR A 540 -16.68 -24.39 -59.64
CA THR A 540 -17.36 -23.68 -60.76
C THR A 540 -18.23 -24.58 -61.64
N ALA A 541 -18.29 -25.89 -61.38
CA ALA A 541 -19.21 -26.82 -62.06
C ALA A 541 -20.70 -26.57 -61.74
N GLY A 542 -21.00 -25.66 -60.79
CA GLY A 542 -22.34 -25.23 -60.41
C GLY A 542 -22.58 -23.73 -60.61
N GLY A 543 -22.31 -23.21 -61.81
CA GLY A 543 -22.93 -21.98 -62.33
C GLY A 543 -22.92 -20.73 -61.42
N ARG A 544 -21.75 -20.15 -61.15
CA ARG A 544 -21.57 -18.71 -60.88
C ARG A 544 -20.10 -18.30 -61.12
N GLY A 545 -19.87 -17.52 -62.18
CA GLY A 545 -18.65 -16.73 -62.39
C GLY A 545 -17.50 -17.41 -63.16
N ILE A 546 -17.47 -17.27 -64.48
CA ILE A 546 -16.29 -17.53 -65.30
C ILE A 546 -15.27 -16.41 -65.03
N VAL A 547 -14.05 -16.75 -64.59
CA VAL A 547 -12.97 -15.78 -64.37
C VAL A 547 -12.59 -15.15 -65.71
N SER A 548 -12.70 -13.82 -65.83
CA SER A 548 -12.35 -13.12 -67.07
C SER A 548 -10.83 -13.08 -67.29
N PRO A 549 -10.33 -13.06 -68.55
CA PRO A 549 -8.90 -12.94 -68.83
C PRO A 549 -8.25 -11.70 -68.19
N ALA A 550 -8.99 -10.60 -68.05
CA ALA A 550 -8.50 -9.36 -67.43
C ALA A 550 -8.26 -9.50 -65.92
N SER A 551 -9.05 -10.32 -65.21
CA SER A 551 -8.80 -10.64 -63.80
C SER A 551 -7.59 -11.57 -63.63
N VAL A 552 -7.31 -12.43 -64.61
CA VAL A 552 -6.10 -13.27 -64.63
C VAL A 552 -4.87 -12.41 -64.90
N GLU A 553 -4.90 -11.52 -65.89
CA GLU A 553 -3.81 -10.56 -66.14
C GLU A 553 -3.58 -9.60 -64.98
N GLY A 554 -4.63 -9.07 -64.37
CA GLY A 554 -4.54 -8.22 -63.18
C GLY A 554 -4.00 -8.97 -61.96
N GLY A 555 -4.40 -10.23 -61.78
CA GLY A 555 -3.88 -11.12 -60.74
C GLY A 555 -2.39 -11.43 -60.95
N VAL A 556 -1.99 -11.80 -62.17
CA VAL A 556 -0.60 -12.08 -62.55
C VAL A 556 0.28 -10.83 -62.42
N SER A 557 -0.20 -9.67 -62.87
CA SER A 557 0.54 -8.41 -62.80
C SER A 557 0.73 -7.94 -61.36
N SER A 558 -0.33 -7.99 -60.55
CA SER A 558 -0.25 -7.68 -59.11
C SER A 558 0.68 -8.65 -58.41
N LEU A 559 0.67 -9.93 -58.78
CA LEU A 559 1.56 -10.95 -58.24
C LEU A 559 3.02 -10.74 -58.65
N LEU A 560 3.31 -10.35 -59.89
CA LEU A 560 4.67 -10.06 -60.36
C LEU A 560 5.24 -8.81 -59.69
N ILE A 561 4.47 -7.72 -59.62
CA ILE A 561 4.87 -6.48 -58.92
C ILE A 561 5.07 -6.76 -57.43
N PHE A 562 4.19 -7.55 -56.83
CA PHE A 562 4.30 -7.95 -55.45
C PHE A 562 5.52 -8.86 -55.21
N SER A 563 5.76 -9.86 -56.07
CA SER A 563 6.92 -10.75 -55.96
C SER A 563 8.22 -9.97 -56.10
N ALA A 564 8.29 -9.00 -57.01
CA ALA A 564 9.43 -8.10 -57.15
C ALA A 564 9.64 -7.23 -55.89
N SER A 565 8.54 -6.73 -55.30
CA SER A 565 8.59 -5.93 -54.07
C SER A 565 9.00 -6.78 -52.86
N ALA A 566 8.49 -8.01 -52.76
CA ALA A 566 8.86 -8.98 -51.74
C ALA A 566 10.32 -9.42 -51.88
N ILE A 567 10.84 -9.61 -53.10
CA ILE A 567 12.27 -9.84 -53.36
C ILE A 567 13.09 -8.66 -52.84
N ALA A 568 12.68 -7.43 -53.16
CA ALA A 568 13.41 -6.23 -52.76
C ALA A 568 13.45 -6.06 -51.23
N VAL A 569 12.30 -6.18 -50.55
CA VAL A 569 12.20 -6.07 -49.09
C VAL A 569 12.92 -7.22 -48.39
N THR A 570 12.81 -8.44 -48.92
CA THR A 570 13.53 -9.61 -48.39
C THR A 570 15.04 -9.45 -48.55
N SER A 571 15.49 -9.07 -49.73
CA SER A 571 16.91 -8.85 -50.03
C SER A 571 17.47 -7.72 -49.14
N ALA A 572 16.70 -6.64 -48.95
CA ALA A 572 17.09 -5.54 -48.06
C ALA A 572 17.17 -5.99 -46.60
N SER A 573 16.19 -6.77 -46.12
CA SER A 573 16.16 -7.25 -44.73
C SER A 573 17.30 -8.23 -44.44
N VAL A 574 17.57 -9.16 -45.36
CA VAL A 574 18.69 -10.11 -45.25
C VAL A 574 20.03 -9.36 -45.35
N SER A 575 20.16 -8.42 -46.27
CA SER A 575 21.39 -7.65 -46.45
C SER A 575 21.65 -6.72 -45.26
N MET A 576 20.62 -6.14 -44.66
CA MET A 576 20.72 -5.35 -43.43
C MET A 576 21.14 -6.22 -42.23
N LEU A 577 20.54 -7.40 -42.07
CA LEU A 577 20.91 -8.33 -41.00
C LEU A 577 22.32 -8.89 -41.18
N GLU A 578 22.75 -9.21 -42.41
CA GLU A 578 24.13 -9.58 -42.72
C GLU A 578 25.10 -8.43 -42.45
N SER A 579 24.73 -7.19 -42.81
CA SER A 579 25.57 -6.00 -42.56
C SER A 579 25.74 -5.70 -41.08
N LEU A 580 24.67 -5.84 -40.28
CA LEU A 580 24.72 -5.67 -38.83
C LEU A 580 25.56 -6.77 -38.17
N ASN A 581 25.46 -8.01 -38.65
CA ASN A 581 26.28 -9.10 -38.12
C ASN A 581 27.75 -8.96 -38.50
N ILE A 582 28.06 -8.51 -39.72
CA ILE A 582 29.44 -8.22 -40.17
C ILE A 582 30.01 -7.02 -39.41
N ALA A 583 29.24 -5.95 -39.19
CA ALA A 583 29.68 -4.80 -38.40
C ALA A 583 30.04 -5.20 -36.97
N TRP A 584 29.17 -5.98 -36.32
CA TRP A 584 29.40 -6.50 -34.98
C TRP A 584 30.63 -7.43 -34.92
N GLN A 585 30.84 -8.29 -35.92
CA GLN A 585 32.04 -9.13 -35.98
C GLN A 585 33.32 -8.32 -36.24
N LYS A 586 33.27 -7.28 -37.09
CA LYS A 586 34.42 -6.44 -37.42
C LYS A 586 34.89 -5.61 -36.23
N GLU A 587 33.95 -5.16 -35.40
CA GLU A 587 34.21 -4.47 -34.13
C GLU A 587 34.91 -5.40 -33.12
N GLN A 588 34.42 -6.63 -32.97
CA GLN A 588 35.05 -7.66 -32.12
C GLN A 588 36.43 -8.10 -32.64
N GLN A 589 36.65 -8.14 -33.95
CA GLN A 589 37.92 -8.52 -34.55
C GLN A 589 38.97 -7.40 -34.41
N SER A 590 38.56 -6.13 -34.53
CA SER A 590 39.43 -4.95 -34.31
C SER A 590 39.90 -4.87 -32.86
N LEU A 591 39.03 -5.17 -31.90
CA LEU A 591 39.38 -5.23 -30.49
C LEU A 591 40.43 -6.32 -30.20
N ASN A 592 40.31 -7.49 -30.82
CA ASN A 592 41.28 -8.59 -30.67
C ASN A 592 42.62 -8.34 -31.37
N LEU A 593 42.65 -7.60 -32.48
CA LEU A 593 43.87 -7.22 -33.19
C LEU A 593 44.67 -6.17 -32.42
N LEU A 594 44.01 -5.17 -31.84
CA LEU A 594 44.63 -4.17 -30.98
C LEU A 594 45.25 -4.78 -29.71
N LEU A 595 44.59 -5.78 -29.12
CA LEU A 595 45.14 -6.50 -27.97
C LEU A 595 46.38 -7.32 -28.31
N ARG A 596 46.45 -7.91 -29.52
CA ARG A 596 47.62 -8.67 -29.99
C ARG A 596 48.81 -7.80 -30.38
N GLU A 597 48.54 -6.63 -30.97
CA GLU A 597 49.58 -5.70 -31.39
C GLU A 597 50.24 -5.02 -30.18
N ARG A 598 49.45 -4.74 -29.12
CA ARG A 598 49.94 -4.32 -27.81
C ARG A 598 50.90 -5.34 -27.19
N ASP A 599 50.50 -6.61 -27.13
CA ASP A 599 51.31 -7.65 -26.47
C ASP A 599 52.66 -7.94 -27.20
N LEU A 600 52.73 -7.75 -28.53
CA LEU A 600 53.97 -7.93 -29.32
C LEU A 600 54.92 -6.72 -29.24
N LEU A 601 54.38 -5.51 -29.13
CA LEU A 601 55.17 -4.29 -28.92
C LEU A 601 55.74 -4.24 -27.50
N ASP A 602 54.96 -4.69 -26.52
CA ASP A 602 55.40 -4.80 -25.13
C ASP A 602 56.61 -5.74 -24.98
N GLN A 603 56.66 -6.87 -25.71
CA GLN A 603 57.82 -7.77 -25.65
C GLN A 603 59.12 -7.16 -26.21
N ARG A 604 59.07 -6.43 -27.33
CA ARG A 604 60.26 -5.85 -27.97
C ARG A 604 60.77 -4.58 -27.28
N ILE A 605 59.88 -3.80 -26.70
CA ILE A 605 60.24 -2.61 -25.92
C ILE A 605 60.87 -3.03 -24.59
N THR A 606 60.36 -4.09 -23.94
CA THR A 606 60.82 -4.55 -22.62
C THR A 606 62.27 -5.07 -22.60
N GLU A 607 62.79 -5.62 -23.70
CA GLU A 607 64.18 -6.11 -23.73
C GLU A 607 65.23 -5.01 -23.89
N ARG A 608 64.92 -3.94 -24.64
CA ARG A 608 65.90 -2.89 -24.98
C ARG A 608 65.81 -1.66 -24.08
N SER A 609 64.65 -1.43 -23.47
CA SER A 609 64.48 -0.43 -22.41
C SER A 609 65.07 -0.86 -21.08
N ARG A 610 65.21 -2.17 -20.80
CA ARG A 610 65.71 -2.69 -19.52
C ARG A 610 67.13 -2.24 -19.18
N ASP A 611 68.04 -2.27 -20.16
CA ASP A 611 69.47 -2.03 -19.90
C ASP A 611 69.80 -0.53 -19.81
N LEU A 612 69.11 0.34 -20.56
CA LEU A 612 69.30 1.79 -20.49
C LEU A 612 68.48 2.43 -19.36
N ALA A 613 67.25 1.93 -19.11
CA ALA A 613 66.41 2.40 -18.02
C ALA A 613 66.94 1.96 -16.65
N GLN A 614 67.70 0.88 -16.50
CA GLN A 614 68.17 0.46 -15.18
C GLN A 614 69.19 1.44 -14.54
N ALA A 615 69.92 2.22 -15.35
CA ALA A 615 70.83 3.27 -14.86
C ALA A 615 70.13 4.63 -14.69
N GLU A 616 69.26 5.01 -15.63
CA GLU A 616 68.51 6.27 -15.58
C GLU A 616 67.33 6.22 -14.60
N ALA A 617 66.57 5.11 -14.52
CA ALA A 617 65.51 4.88 -13.54
C ALA A 617 66.03 4.67 -12.12
N LYS A 618 67.32 4.35 -11.92
CA LYS A 618 67.90 4.32 -10.57
C LYS A 618 68.05 5.73 -10.00
N TYR A 619 68.47 6.70 -10.79
CA TYR A 619 68.60 8.10 -10.34
C TYR A 619 67.28 8.88 -10.44
N ARG A 620 66.55 8.74 -11.55
CA ARG A 620 65.20 9.31 -11.73
C ARG A 620 64.23 8.71 -10.71
N GLY A 621 64.29 7.39 -10.44
CA GLY A 621 63.48 6.74 -9.42
C GLY A 621 63.81 7.18 -7.99
N LEU A 622 65.04 7.58 -7.66
CA LEU A 622 65.34 8.13 -6.33
C LEU A 622 64.73 9.52 -6.11
N VAL A 623 64.71 10.38 -7.14
CA VAL A 623 64.10 11.71 -7.06
C VAL A 623 62.58 11.65 -7.20
N GLU A 624 62.06 10.81 -8.10
CA GLU A 624 60.63 10.68 -8.36
C GLU A 624 59.86 9.85 -7.31
N GLN A 625 60.56 9.08 -6.45
CA GLN A 625 59.96 8.37 -5.32
C GLN A 625 59.89 9.21 -4.04
N LEU A 626 60.55 10.37 -3.99
CA LEU A 626 60.38 11.29 -2.86
C LEU A 626 59.02 11.99 -2.99
N PRO A 627 58.17 12.00 -1.95
CA PRO A 627 56.83 12.60 -1.99
C PRO A 627 56.89 14.13 -1.85
N LEU A 628 57.76 14.77 -2.62
CA LEU A 628 58.02 16.21 -2.62
C LEU A 628 58.38 16.65 -4.05
N VAL A 629 58.07 17.90 -4.39
CA VAL A 629 58.49 18.48 -5.67
C VAL A 629 59.91 19.01 -5.51
N VAL A 630 60.82 18.60 -6.37
CA VAL A 630 62.19 19.17 -6.41
C VAL A 630 62.24 20.15 -7.57
N TYR A 631 62.64 21.39 -7.30
CA TYR A 631 62.80 22.41 -8.32
C TYR A 631 64.19 23.04 -8.30
N ARG A 632 64.55 23.62 -9.43
CA ARG A 632 65.76 24.38 -9.67
C ARG A 632 65.40 25.56 -10.55
N ASP A 633 65.72 26.76 -10.09
CA ASP A 633 65.46 28.01 -10.79
C ASP A 633 66.77 28.76 -11.05
N ALA A 634 66.86 29.43 -12.19
CA ALA A 634 67.98 30.32 -12.51
C ALA A 634 67.99 31.55 -11.60
N VAL A 635 69.17 32.09 -11.30
CA VAL A 635 69.33 33.33 -10.50
C VAL A 635 69.15 34.59 -11.36
N ASP A 636 69.28 34.45 -12.68
CA ASP A 636 69.01 35.50 -13.66
C ASP A 636 67.68 35.24 -14.39
N ASP A 637 67.04 36.30 -14.91
CA ASP A 637 65.80 36.22 -15.70
C ASP A 637 65.97 35.46 -17.04
N SER A 638 67.08 34.74 -17.24
CA SER A 638 67.40 34.01 -18.46
C SER A 638 66.51 32.79 -18.67
N GLY A 639 65.97 32.20 -17.59
CA GLY A 639 65.21 30.95 -17.61
C GLY A 639 66.00 29.73 -18.10
N VAL A 640 67.32 29.86 -18.30
CA VAL A 640 68.17 28.79 -18.83
C VAL A 640 68.59 27.88 -17.69
N GLY A 641 68.02 26.67 -17.65
CA GLY A 641 68.38 25.63 -16.67
C GLY A 641 67.36 25.40 -15.55
N ASN A 642 66.14 25.92 -15.70
CA ASN A 642 65.05 25.60 -14.79
C ASN A 642 64.69 24.12 -14.89
N TYR A 643 64.39 23.49 -13.76
CA TYR A 643 63.93 22.11 -13.66
C TYR A 643 62.89 22.02 -12.55
N ILE A 644 61.83 21.28 -12.77
CA ILE A 644 60.88 20.92 -11.72
C ILE A 644 60.47 19.47 -11.90
N SER A 645 60.37 18.73 -10.79
CA SER A 645 60.09 17.30 -10.85
C SER A 645 58.61 17.02 -11.20
N PRO A 646 58.28 15.91 -11.88
CA PRO A 646 56.91 15.62 -12.34
C PRO A 646 55.85 15.53 -11.24
N GLN A 647 56.27 15.38 -9.98
CA GLN A 647 55.41 15.43 -8.81
C GLN A 647 54.59 16.72 -8.77
N VAL A 648 55.07 17.80 -9.41
CA VAL A 648 54.32 19.06 -9.56
C VAL A 648 52.97 18.86 -10.24
N GLU A 649 52.88 17.96 -11.23
CA GLU A 649 51.62 17.67 -11.93
C GLU A 649 50.67 16.90 -11.02
N SER A 650 51.18 15.94 -10.26
CA SER A 650 50.35 15.19 -9.30
C SER A 650 49.89 16.04 -8.12
N MET A 651 50.73 16.97 -7.66
CA MET A 651 50.47 17.80 -6.48
C MET A 651 49.55 18.99 -6.83
N PHE A 652 49.79 19.65 -7.97
CA PHE A 652 49.09 20.89 -8.35
C PHE A 652 48.29 20.81 -9.66
N GLY A 653 48.39 19.74 -10.44
CA GLY A 653 47.59 19.53 -11.65
C GLY A 653 47.95 20.43 -12.84
N TYR A 654 48.95 21.30 -12.71
CA TYR A 654 49.54 21.99 -13.85
C TYR A 654 50.51 21.06 -14.54
N SER A 655 50.50 21.07 -15.85
CA SER A 655 51.52 20.38 -16.60
C SER A 655 52.90 20.99 -16.36
N LEU A 656 53.94 20.17 -16.46
CA LEU A 656 55.33 20.60 -16.45
C LEU A 656 55.58 21.73 -17.45
N ASP A 657 54.94 21.66 -18.63
CA ASP A 657 55.08 22.66 -19.68
C ASP A 657 54.51 24.02 -19.28
N GLU A 658 53.35 24.05 -18.61
CA GLU A 658 52.76 25.29 -18.10
C GLU A 658 53.65 25.96 -17.06
N TRP A 659 54.29 25.15 -16.20
CA TRP A 659 55.21 25.64 -15.18
C TRP A 659 56.54 26.16 -15.77
N MET A 660 57.03 25.49 -16.81
CA MET A 660 58.32 25.81 -17.45
C MET A 660 58.24 26.96 -18.45
N GLN A 661 57.05 27.30 -18.96
CA GLN A 661 56.84 28.39 -19.92
C GLN A 661 57.03 29.79 -19.32
N ASP A 662 56.85 29.93 -18.02
CA ASP A 662 56.93 31.20 -17.31
C ASP A 662 57.83 31.07 -16.08
N PRO A 663 59.01 31.70 -16.07
CA PRO A 663 59.92 31.66 -14.92
C PRO A 663 59.29 32.18 -13.61
N HIS A 664 58.21 32.95 -13.69
CA HIS A 664 57.49 33.51 -12.54
C HIS A 664 56.19 32.76 -12.22
N PHE A 665 55.97 31.57 -12.82
CA PHE A 665 54.71 30.83 -12.69
C PHE A 665 54.38 30.50 -11.23
N GLY A 666 55.37 30.03 -10.46
CA GLY A 666 55.21 29.71 -9.04
C GLY A 666 54.65 30.87 -8.22
N SER A 667 55.15 32.10 -8.45
CA SER A 667 54.66 33.31 -7.78
C SER A 667 53.25 33.73 -8.23
N LYS A 668 52.85 33.39 -9.46
CA LYS A 668 51.49 33.68 -9.97
C LYS A 668 50.45 32.75 -9.37
N ILE A 669 50.78 31.49 -9.14
CA ILE A 669 49.84 30.52 -8.56
C ILE A 669 49.83 30.53 -7.03
N THR A 670 50.71 31.30 -6.39
CA THR A 670 50.60 31.58 -4.95
C THR A 670 49.22 32.15 -4.63
N HIS A 671 48.60 31.65 -3.57
CA HIS A 671 47.28 32.08 -3.13
C HIS A 671 47.25 33.60 -2.93
N PRO A 672 46.20 34.32 -3.38
CA PRO A 672 46.16 35.79 -3.33
C PRO A 672 46.52 36.40 -1.96
N ASP A 673 46.01 35.80 -0.88
CA ASP A 673 46.30 36.23 0.50
C ASP A 673 47.76 36.07 0.92
N ASP A 674 48.51 35.19 0.25
CA ASP A 674 49.88 34.83 0.62
C ASP A 674 50.95 35.51 -0.26
N ARG A 675 50.56 36.13 -1.39
CA ARG A 675 51.48 36.69 -2.40
C ARG A 675 52.37 37.84 -1.89
N GLU A 676 51.81 38.78 -1.12
CA GLU A 676 52.55 39.99 -0.73
C GLU A 676 53.70 39.68 0.24
N TRP A 677 53.44 38.83 1.25
CA TRP A 677 54.44 38.52 2.26
C TRP A 677 55.45 37.47 1.78
N THR A 678 55.04 36.52 0.93
CA THR A 678 55.96 35.52 0.32
C THR A 678 56.97 36.19 -0.61
N ALA A 679 56.53 37.18 -1.42
CA ALA A 679 57.42 37.97 -2.26
C ALA A 679 58.42 38.81 -1.44
N ALA A 680 57.99 39.39 -0.32
CA ALA A 680 58.87 40.14 0.57
C ALA A 680 59.92 39.25 1.26
N ALA A 681 59.50 38.06 1.74
CA ALA A 681 60.39 37.12 2.41
C ALA A 681 61.45 36.52 1.46
N SER A 682 61.07 36.23 0.21
CA SER A 682 61.99 35.73 -0.83
C SER A 682 63.04 36.78 -1.27
N ALA A 683 62.76 38.08 -1.09
CA ALA A 683 63.68 39.16 -1.44
C ALA A 683 64.72 39.47 -0.34
N GLU A 684 64.41 39.19 0.93
CA GLU A 684 65.30 39.48 2.07
C GLU A 684 66.32 38.35 2.38
N ALA A 685 66.04 37.10 2.01
CA ALA A 685 66.92 35.96 2.27
C ALA A 685 66.94 34.99 1.07
N MET A 686 68.14 34.59 0.63
CA MET A 686 68.33 33.65 -0.49
C MET A 686 68.35 32.16 -0.06
N ASP A 687 68.31 31.89 1.26
CA ASP A 687 68.04 30.57 1.84
C ASP A 687 66.83 30.72 2.78
N THR A 688 65.71 30.06 2.48
CA THR A 688 64.45 30.26 3.23
C THR A 688 63.67 28.96 3.44
N SER A 689 62.94 28.90 4.56
CA SER A 689 61.98 27.83 4.89
C SER A 689 60.64 28.49 5.23
N MET A 690 59.59 28.22 4.44
CA MET A 690 58.30 28.92 4.54
C MET A 690 57.12 27.98 4.33
N GLU A 691 55.99 28.23 5.01
CA GLU A 691 54.71 27.52 4.77
C GLU A 691 53.68 28.48 4.16
N TYR A 692 53.19 28.18 2.95
CA TYR A 692 52.22 29.01 2.24
C TYR A 692 51.32 28.17 1.32
N ARG A 693 50.30 28.79 0.70
CA ARG A 693 49.37 28.10 -0.19
C ARG A 693 49.68 28.37 -1.66
N LEU A 694 49.66 27.30 -2.44
CA LEU A 694 49.64 27.34 -3.91
C LEU A 694 48.27 26.88 -4.42
N VAL A 695 47.80 27.48 -5.50
CA VAL A 695 46.50 27.16 -6.11
C VAL A 695 46.72 26.21 -7.27
N ALA A 696 46.27 24.97 -7.13
CA ALA A 696 46.27 23.94 -8.15
C ALA A 696 45.40 24.33 -9.37
N SER A 697 45.61 23.68 -10.51
CA SER A 697 44.91 23.95 -11.78
C SER A 697 43.40 23.70 -11.71
N ASP A 698 42.99 22.79 -10.83
CA ASP A 698 41.59 22.50 -10.51
C ASP A 698 40.97 23.48 -9.49
N GLY A 699 41.75 24.48 -9.06
CA GLY A 699 41.36 25.51 -8.11
C GLY A 699 41.52 25.13 -6.64
N ARG A 700 42.03 23.94 -6.31
CA ARG A 700 42.30 23.57 -4.90
C ARG A 700 43.49 24.36 -4.35
N ALA A 701 43.35 24.88 -3.13
CA ALA A 701 44.48 25.41 -2.39
C ALA A 701 45.25 24.26 -1.71
N VAL A 702 46.52 24.10 -2.06
CA VAL A 702 47.43 23.09 -1.51
C VAL A 702 48.40 23.80 -0.56
N TRP A 703 48.53 23.30 0.67
CA TRP A 703 49.48 23.84 1.64
C TRP A 703 50.85 23.23 1.39
N VAL A 704 51.84 24.10 1.15
CA VAL A 704 53.21 23.67 0.87
C VAL A 704 54.16 24.24 1.89
N ARG A 705 55.15 23.44 2.25
CA ARG A 705 56.38 23.91 2.88
C ARG A 705 57.46 23.97 1.81
N ASP A 706 58.04 25.15 1.62
CA ASP A 706 59.10 25.43 0.66
C ASP A 706 60.42 25.64 1.40
N ASP A 707 61.39 24.76 1.14
CA ASP A 707 62.75 24.86 1.66
C ASP A 707 63.70 25.05 0.46
N SER A 708 64.33 26.23 0.35
CA SER A 708 65.17 26.61 -0.80
C SER A 708 66.57 27.07 -0.39
N VAL A 709 67.56 26.77 -1.25
CA VAL A 709 68.96 27.15 -1.06
C VAL A 709 69.59 27.67 -2.35
N LEU A 710 70.49 28.65 -2.23
CA LEU A 710 71.25 29.18 -3.37
C LEU A 710 72.56 28.40 -3.62
N VAL A 711 72.69 27.79 -4.79
CA VAL A 711 73.90 27.08 -5.22
C VAL A 711 74.84 28.02 -5.95
N ARG A 712 76.13 27.97 -5.60
CA ARG A 712 77.21 28.82 -6.14
C ARG A 712 78.24 27.98 -6.89
N ASP A 713 78.90 28.57 -7.87
CA ASP A 713 79.99 27.95 -8.64
C ASP A 713 81.32 27.87 -7.87
N GLU A 714 82.35 27.27 -8.47
CA GLU A 714 83.69 27.12 -7.88
C GLU A 714 84.41 28.46 -7.60
N ASN A 715 83.94 29.56 -8.19
CA ASN A 715 84.45 30.92 -7.97
C ASN A 715 83.59 31.73 -6.98
N GLY A 716 82.56 31.12 -6.38
CA GLY A 716 81.65 31.73 -5.40
C GLY A 716 80.49 32.55 -6.01
N GLN A 717 80.34 32.57 -7.33
CA GLN A 717 79.25 33.27 -8.01
C GLN A 717 77.95 32.47 -7.95
N PRO A 718 76.78 33.10 -7.74
CA PRO A 718 75.50 32.41 -7.68
C PRO A 718 75.15 31.79 -9.04
N GLN A 719 74.81 30.50 -9.04
CA GLN A 719 74.61 29.71 -10.24
C GLN A 719 73.13 29.37 -10.47
N PHE A 720 72.42 28.90 -9.43
CA PHE A 720 70.98 28.58 -9.46
C PHE A 720 70.44 28.45 -8.04
N ILE A 721 69.14 28.62 -7.85
CA ILE A 721 68.42 28.25 -6.63
C ILE A 721 67.93 26.82 -6.81
N GLN A 722 68.02 26.01 -5.76
CA GLN A 722 67.39 24.69 -5.74
C GLN A 722 66.55 24.57 -4.46
N GLY A 723 65.37 23.99 -4.58
CA GLY A 723 64.46 23.86 -3.45
C GLY A 723 63.56 22.65 -3.54
N ILE A 724 62.87 22.39 -2.43
CA ILE A 724 61.87 21.34 -2.33
C ILE A 724 60.54 21.92 -1.84
N LEU A 725 59.45 21.47 -2.45
CA LEU A 725 58.08 21.74 -1.98
C LEU A 725 57.51 20.45 -1.40
N GLN A 726 57.18 20.47 -0.12
CA GLN A 726 56.50 19.38 0.57
C GLN A 726 55.02 19.71 0.78
N ASP A 727 54.12 18.84 0.33
CA ASP A 727 52.69 18.95 0.63
C ASP A 727 52.45 18.65 2.12
N ILE A 728 51.92 19.62 2.85
CA ILE A 728 51.54 19.50 4.27
C ILE A 728 50.02 19.56 4.47
N THR A 729 49.24 19.37 3.41
CA THR A 729 47.78 19.45 3.40
C THR A 729 47.15 18.42 4.34
N GLU A 730 47.58 17.15 4.33
CA GLU A 730 47.06 16.13 5.25
C GLU A 730 47.29 16.51 6.72
N ARG A 731 48.45 17.08 7.03
CA ARG A 731 48.75 17.56 8.39
C ARG A 731 47.80 18.69 8.78
N LYS A 732 47.62 19.70 7.92
CA LYS A 732 46.66 20.80 8.19
C LYS A 732 45.21 20.31 8.25
N GLN A 733 44.85 19.29 7.46
CA GLN A 733 43.54 18.63 7.51
C GLN A 733 43.34 17.82 8.80
N ALA A 734 44.37 17.16 9.32
CA ALA A 734 44.32 16.45 10.60
C ALA A 734 44.17 17.44 11.77
N GLU A 735 44.91 18.55 11.75
CA GLU A 735 44.76 19.66 12.70
C GLU A 735 43.32 20.23 12.66
N GLU A 736 42.77 20.43 11.45
CA GLU A 736 41.39 20.87 11.24
C GLU A 736 40.35 19.82 11.67
N GLN A 737 40.62 18.53 11.48
CA GLN A 737 39.72 17.44 11.89
C GLN A 737 39.66 17.32 13.41
N ILE A 738 40.80 17.47 14.10
CA ILE A 738 40.85 17.56 15.57
C ILE A 738 40.05 18.78 16.04
N ARG A 739 40.18 19.93 15.35
CA ARG A 739 39.38 21.13 15.64
C ARG A 739 37.88 20.87 15.46
N LYS A 740 37.47 20.20 14.39
CA LYS A 740 36.06 19.80 14.14
C LYS A 740 35.52 18.84 15.19
N LEU A 741 36.31 17.84 15.61
CA LEU A 741 35.91 16.90 16.66
C LEU A 741 35.78 17.60 18.02
N SER A 742 36.72 18.48 18.37
CA SER A 742 36.64 19.32 19.56
C SER A 742 35.39 20.21 19.52
N GLN A 743 35.11 20.87 18.38
CA GLN A 743 33.89 21.66 18.20
C GLN A 743 32.62 20.81 18.31
N ALA A 744 32.61 19.58 17.81
CA ALA A 744 31.45 18.69 17.92
C ALA A 744 31.12 18.33 19.38
N VAL A 745 32.13 18.14 20.24
CA VAL A 745 31.95 17.91 21.69
C VAL A 745 31.47 19.18 22.39
N GLU A 746 32.07 20.33 22.07
CA GLU A 746 31.74 21.66 22.61
C GLU A 746 30.32 22.10 22.23
N GLN A 747 29.86 21.79 21.01
CA GLN A 747 28.54 22.18 20.50
C GLN A 747 27.44 21.12 20.72
N SER A 748 27.75 20.01 21.39
CA SER A 748 26.77 18.95 21.68
C SER A 748 25.59 19.50 22.51
N GLY A 749 24.37 19.12 22.12
CA GLY A 749 23.16 19.42 22.87
C GLY A 749 23.03 18.67 24.20
N ASN A 750 23.91 17.70 24.46
CA ASN A 750 23.99 16.95 25.71
C ASN A 750 25.14 17.44 26.57
N SER A 751 24.98 17.35 27.90
CA SER A 751 26.03 17.63 28.87
C SER A 751 27.05 16.50 28.84
N ILE A 752 28.31 16.83 28.56
CA ILE A 752 29.43 15.87 28.49
C ILE A 752 30.38 16.18 29.64
N ILE A 753 30.74 15.15 30.39
CA ILE A 753 31.66 15.21 31.52
C ILE A 753 32.71 14.11 31.33
N ILE A 754 33.99 14.45 31.47
CA ILE A 754 35.08 13.47 31.53
C ILE A 754 35.68 13.51 32.92
N THR A 755 35.91 12.34 33.51
CA THR A 755 36.53 12.21 34.83
C THR A 755 37.72 11.27 34.81
N ASP A 756 38.62 11.43 35.77
CA ASP A 756 39.61 10.42 36.12
C ASP A 756 38.96 9.14 36.69
N THR A 757 39.79 8.16 37.06
CA THR A 757 39.34 6.88 37.66
C THR A 757 38.73 7.01 39.06
N ASP A 758 39.00 8.10 39.77
CA ASP A 758 38.42 8.39 41.10
C ASP A 758 37.11 9.20 40.99
N GLY A 759 36.73 9.58 39.77
CA GLY A 759 35.53 10.35 39.48
C GLY A 759 35.69 11.84 39.73
N ASN A 760 36.90 12.39 39.67
CA ASN A 760 37.13 13.84 39.65
C ASN A 760 37.00 14.36 38.22
N ILE A 761 36.26 15.46 38.04
CA ILE A 761 35.96 16.04 36.74
C ILE A 761 37.21 16.71 36.14
N GLU A 762 37.61 16.28 34.95
CA GLU A 762 38.74 16.84 34.20
C GLU A 762 38.28 17.69 33.02
N TYR A 763 37.07 17.44 32.50
CA TYR A 763 36.49 18.22 31.42
C TYR A 763 34.97 18.27 31.53
N VAL A 764 34.39 19.41 31.16
CA VAL A 764 32.96 19.62 30.93
C VAL A 764 32.76 20.47 29.69
N ASN A 765 31.73 20.15 28.90
CA ASN A 765 31.38 20.99 27.76
C ASN A 765 30.46 22.17 28.17
N PRO A 766 30.26 23.21 27.33
CA PRO A 766 29.43 24.37 27.65
C PRO A 766 27.98 24.04 28.00
N GLN A 767 27.46 22.94 27.45
CA GLN A 767 26.12 22.46 27.75
C GLN A 767 25.97 22.04 29.23
N PHE A 768 27.03 21.50 29.86
CA PHE A 768 27.03 21.23 31.31
C PHE A 768 26.70 22.49 32.11
N THR A 769 27.29 23.63 31.77
CA THR A 769 27.04 24.90 32.47
C THR A 769 25.62 25.40 32.22
N LYS A 770 25.13 25.32 30.99
CA LYS A 770 23.74 25.71 30.65
C LYS A 770 22.71 24.89 31.42
N THR A 771 22.91 23.58 31.52
CA THR A 771 21.98 22.69 32.23
C THR A 771 22.12 22.83 33.74
N THR A 772 23.34 22.78 34.29
CA THR A 772 23.52 22.66 35.75
C THR A 772 23.65 24.00 36.48
N GLY A 773 24.02 25.06 35.76
CA GLY A 773 24.35 26.38 36.31
C GLY A 773 25.74 26.50 36.93
N TYR A 774 26.56 25.42 36.91
CA TYR A 774 27.94 25.44 37.41
C TYR A 774 28.92 25.81 36.30
N LEU A 775 29.83 26.74 36.59
CA LEU A 775 30.91 27.09 35.66
C LEU A 775 31.99 26.00 35.64
N PRO A 776 32.76 25.85 34.55
CA PRO A 776 33.85 24.87 34.48
C PRO A 776 34.85 25.02 35.63
N GLU A 777 35.23 26.25 35.97
CA GLU A 777 36.15 26.58 37.07
C GLU A 777 35.66 26.08 38.45
N GLU A 778 34.34 25.98 38.64
CA GLU A 778 33.73 25.48 39.88
C GLU A 778 33.60 23.95 39.90
N ALA A 779 33.55 23.32 38.73
CA ALA A 779 33.29 21.90 38.54
C ALA A 779 34.57 21.07 38.38
N LEU A 780 35.60 21.62 37.72
CA LEU A 780 36.88 20.95 37.49
C LEU A 780 37.56 20.59 38.83
N GLY A 781 38.09 19.38 38.91
CA GLY A 781 38.68 18.79 40.12
C GLY A 781 37.67 18.42 41.21
N LYS A 782 36.37 18.66 41.03
CA LYS A 782 35.31 18.20 41.93
C LYS A 782 34.72 16.88 41.44
N ASN A 783 34.03 16.19 42.33
CA ASN A 783 33.33 14.95 42.00
C ASN A 783 31.87 15.25 41.57
N PRO A 784 31.30 14.57 40.53
CA PRO A 784 29.94 14.78 40.02
C PRO A 784 28.82 14.69 41.07
N ARG A 785 29.11 14.18 42.27
CA ARG A 785 28.23 14.25 43.45
C ARG A 785 27.78 15.67 43.82
N LEU A 786 28.41 16.73 43.31
CA LEU A 786 27.91 18.11 43.51
C LEU A 786 26.47 18.30 43.01
N LEU A 787 26.04 17.51 42.01
CA LEU A 787 24.69 17.56 41.44
C LEU A 787 23.66 16.74 42.23
N LYS A 788 24.10 15.99 43.26
CA LYS A 788 23.26 15.02 43.98
C LYS A 788 22.14 15.72 44.76
N SER A 789 20.89 15.37 44.46
CA SER A 789 19.71 15.91 45.16
C SER A 789 19.39 15.21 46.49
N GLY A 790 19.94 14.01 46.71
CA GLY A 790 19.56 13.13 47.82
C GLY A 790 18.33 12.25 47.56
N ARG A 791 17.67 12.35 46.39
CA ARG A 791 16.50 11.53 46.03
C ARG A 791 16.84 10.10 45.60
N GLN A 792 18.09 9.85 45.20
CA GLN A 792 18.58 8.54 44.79
C GLN A 792 19.24 7.79 45.95
N GLY A 793 18.92 6.50 46.09
CA GLY A 793 19.44 5.63 47.15
C GLY A 793 20.92 5.23 46.97
N LEU A 794 21.55 4.71 48.03
CA LEU A 794 22.96 4.29 48.00
C LEU A 794 23.22 3.11 47.03
N GLU A 795 22.30 2.15 46.97
CA GLU A 795 22.41 0.98 46.09
C GLU A 795 22.51 1.36 44.60
N PHE A 796 21.84 2.45 44.20
CA PHE A 796 21.87 2.96 42.84
C PHE A 796 23.29 3.36 42.41
N TYR A 797 23.99 4.11 43.27
CA TYR A 797 25.36 4.53 43.00
C TYR A 797 26.36 3.38 43.08
N GLN A 798 26.10 2.37 43.92
CA GLN A 798 26.96 1.20 44.02
C GLN A 798 26.90 0.34 42.75
N LYS A 799 25.71 0.16 42.16
CA LYS A 799 25.55 -0.47 40.84
C LYS A 799 26.28 0.29 39.73
N LEU A 800 26.23 1.62 39.77
CA LEU A 800 26.96 2.47 38.83
C LEU A 800 28.47 2.22 38.91
N TRP A 801 29.06 2.35 40.10
CA TRP A 801 30.50 2.22 40.28
C TRP A 801 31.01 0.81 39.93
N ASN A 802 30.28 -0.23 40.32
CA ASN A 802 30.62 -1.60 39.97
C ASN A 802 30.63 -1.86 38.45
N ALA A 803 29.73 -1.21 37.70
CA ALA A 803 29.66 -1.37 36.25
C ALA A 803 30.85 -0.69 35.56
N ILE A 804 31.07 0.60 35.84
CA ILE A 804 32.07 1.40 35.13
C ILE A 804 33.51 0.95 35.45
N THR A 805 33.79 0.58 36.70
CA THR A 805 35.12 0.08 37.10
C THR A 805 35.44 -1.30 36.53
N ALA A 806 34.42 -2.12 36.24
CA ALA A 806 34.57 -3.40 35.54
C ALA A 806 34.73 -3.24 34.01
N GLY A 807 34.91 -2.02 33.51
CA GLY A 807 35.05 -1.76 32.07
C GLY A 807 33.72 -1.77 31.30
N LYS A 808 32.56 -1.78 31.98
CA LYS A 808 31.24 -1.84 31.35
C LYS A 808 30.59 -0.47 31.28
N THR A 809 29.83 -0.20 30.22
CA THR A 809 29.03 1.02 30.13
C THR A 809 27.83 0.93 31.09
N TRP A 810 27.63 1.97 31.89
CA TRP A 810 26.46 2.11 32.75
C TRP A 810 25.44 3.07 32.14
N ARG A 811 24.14 2.78 32.34
CA ARG A 811 23.02 3.63 31.91
C ARG A 811 22.03 3.78 33.05
N GLY A 812 21.51 4.98 33.26
CA GLY A 812 20.49 5.22 34.27
C GLY A 812 19.98 6.64 34.29
N VAL A 813 18.94 6.87 35.08
CA VAL A 813 18.30 8.18 35.24
C VAL A 813 18.57 8.71 36.64
N PHE A 814 19.15 9.90 36.75
CA PHE A 814 19.31 10.61 38.02
C PHE A 814 18.20 11.64 38.20
N HIS A 815 17.87 11.90 39.46
CA HIS A 815 17.10 13.08 39.85
C HIS A 815 18.08 13.99 40.59
N ASN A 816 18.58 15.01 39.90
CA ASN A 816 19.66 15.87 40.39
C ASN A 816 19.15 17.26 40.74
N LYS A 817 20.04 18.08 41.29
CA LYS A 817 19.77 19.46 41.69
C LYS A 817 20.72 20.40 40.95
N ARG A 818 20.17 21.45 40.34
CA ARG A 818 20.93 22.55 39.71
C ARG A 818 21.52 23.47 40.79
N LYS A 819 22.43 24.37 40.42
CA LYS A 819 23.05 25.35 41.34
C LYS A 819 22.01 26.24 42.06
N ASN A 820 20.93 26.62 41.36
CA ASN A 820 19.83 27.44 41.90
C ASN A 820 18.91 26.68 42.89
N GLY A 821 19.11 25.37 43.08
CA GLY A 821 18.29 24.53 43.95
C GLY A 821 17.14 23.79 43.25
N GLU A 822 16.88 24.07 41.98
CA GLU A 822 15.85 23.40 41.17
C GLU A 822 16.20 21.92 40.94
N LEU A 823 15.20 21.06 41.06
CA LEU A 823 15.35 19.63 40.77
C LEU A 823 15.11 19.36 39.29
N TYR A 824 15.90 18.46 38.71
CA TYR A 824 15.77 18.09 37.31
C TYR A 824 16.10 16.61 37.12
N TRP A 825 15.50 16.00 36.10
CA TRP A 825 15.75 14.62 35.72
C TRP A 825 16.80 14.58 34.62
N GLU A 826 17.83 13.76 34.79
CA GLU A 826 18.85 13.52 33.77
C GLU A 826 18.93 12.04 33.41
N SER A 827 18.92 11.73 32.11
CA SER A 827 19.31 10.42 31.59
C SER A 827 20.80 10.43 31.32
N ALA A 828 21.53 9.43 31.79
CA ALA A 828 22.98 9.41 31.70
C ALA A 828 23.50 8.07 31.18
N VAL A 829 24.52 8.16 30.34
CA VAL A 829 25.33 7.04 29.87
C VAL A 829 26.77 7.32 30.29
N ILE A 830 27.40 6.39 31.01
CA ILE A 830 28.77 6.52 31.51
C ILE A 830 29.59 5.36 30.97
N THR A 831 30.62 5.68 30.19
CA THR A 831 31.46 4.71 29.49
C THR A 831 32.92 4.86 29.93
N PRO A 832 33.61 3.76 30.29
CA PRO A 832 35.04 3.78 30.56
C PRO A 832 35.86 3.92 29.27
N VAL A 833 36.87 4.78 29.31
CA VAL A 833 37.89 4.92 28.26
C VAL A 833 39.09 4.06 28.64
N GLN A 834 39.47 3.14 27.75
CA GLN A 834 40.53 2.18 27.97
C GLN A 834 41.78 2.56 27.17
N SER A 835 42.97 2.33 27.73
CA SER A 835 44.23 2.42 26.98
C SER A 835 44.36 1.23 26.01
N GLN A 836 45.38 1.27 25.14
CA GLN A 836 45.70 0.14 24.23
C GLN A 836 45.96 -1.19 24.99
N ASP A 837 46.30 -1.13 26.28
CA ASP A 837 46.53 -2.30 27.14
C ASP A 837 45.26 -2.78 27.88
N GLY A 838 44.09 -2.21 27.56
CA GLY A 838 42.80 -2.59 28.16
C GLY A 838 42.54 -2.04 29.56
N LYS A 839 43.43 -1.20 30.12
CA LYS A 839 43.25 -0.58 31.43
C LYS A 839 42.34 0.65 31.33
N VAL A 840 41.36 0.77 32.22
CA VAL A 840 40.50 1.97 32.32
C VAL A 840 41.34 3.17 32.78
N THR A 841 41.27 4.28 32.04
CA THR A 841 42.00 5.52 32.31
C THR A 841 41.08 6.68 32.70
N HIS A 842 39.89 6.77 32.08
CA HIS A 842 38.93 7.85 32.31
C HIS A 842 37.51 7.31 32.22
N PHE A 843 36.53 8.10 32.68
CA PHE A 843 35.11 7.86 32.40
C PHE A 843 34.53 9.04 31.62
N VAL A 844 33.81 8.74 30.55
CA VAL A 844 33.06 9.73 29.77
C VAL A 844 31.58 9.55 30.08
N ALA A 845 30.95 10.59 30.61
CA ALA A 845 29.53 10.65 30.88
C ALA A 845 28.84 11.58 29.88
N ILE A 846 27.83 11.08 29.18
CA ILE A 846 26.92 11.87 28.36
C ILE A 846 25.58 11.90 29.07
N LYS A 847 25.06 13.11 29.29
CA LYS A 847 23.87 13.38 30.09
C LYS A 847 22.88 14.24 29.34
N GLU A 848 21.63 13.81 29.31
CA GLU A 848 20.51 14.49 28.68
C GLU A 848 19.50 14.92 29.75
N ASP A 849 19.06 16.17 29.71
CA ASP A 849 18.01 16.67 30.60
C ASP A 849 16.64 16.20 30.07
N ILE A 850 16.00 15.28 30.80
CA ILE A 850 14.72 14.67 30.44
C ILE A 850 13.57 15.20 31.29
N THR A 851 13.75 16.32 31.98
CA THR A 851 12.75 16.89 32.91
C THR A 851 11.41 17.12 32.21
N ARG A 852 11.44 17.82 31.07
CA ARG A 852 10.24 18.09 30.26
C ARG A 852 9.55 16.81 29.79
N GLN A 853 10.34 15.79 29.42
CA GLN A 853 9.79 14.50 28.99
C GLN A 853 9.07 13.80 30.16
N LYS A 854 9.65 13.83 31.36
CA LYS A 854 9.03 13.27 32.56
C LYS A 854 7.75 14.02 32.96
N GLU A 855 7.75 15.35 32.90
CA GLU A 855 6.55 16.16 33.14
C GLU A 855 5.42 15.84 32.14
N MET A 856 5.76 15.65 30.86
CA MET A 856 4.79 15.26 29.82
C MET A 856 4.26 13.84 30.03
N GLU A 857 5.11 12.90 30.46
CA GLU A 857 4.75 11.52 30.77
C GLU A 857 3.76 11.48 31.96
N ASP A 858 4.05 12.22 33.03
CA ASP A 858 3.18 12.32 34.20
C ASP A 858 1.83 12.98 33.86
N ALA A 859 1.84 14.06 33.07
CA ALA A 859 0.62 14.73 32.60
C ALA A 859 -0.24 13.81 31.71
N LEU A 860 0.39 13.02 30.84
CA LEU A 860 -0.29 12.06 29.99
C LEU A 860 -0.90 10.92 30.83
N GLN A 861 -0.15 10.38 31.79
CA GLN A 861 -0.65 9.35 32.71
C GLN A 861 -1.86 9.85 33.52
N GLN A 862 -1.83 11.10 33.99
CA GLN A 862 -2.97 11.72 34.65
C GLN A 862 -4.18 11.84 33.69
N SER A 863 -3.97 12.31 32.45
CA SER A 863 -5.04 12.38 31.44
C SER A 863 -5.65 11.00 31.15
N TYR A 864 -4.84 9.94 31.08
CA TYR A 864 -5.33 8.57 30.89
C TYR A 864 -6.20 8.12 32.08
N GLN A 865 -5.79 8.41 33.32
CA GLN A 865 -6.59 8.10 34.50
C GLN A 865 -7.93 8.84 34.50
N SER A 866 -7.95 10.14 34.17
CA SER A 866 -9.19 10.91 34.04
C SER A 866 -10.13 10.34 32.98
N GLN A 867 -9.61 9.98 31.81
CA GLN A 867 -10.40 9.37 30.73
C GLN A 867 -10.94 7.99 31.13
N SER A 868 -10.15 7.18 31.83
CA SER A 868 -10.59 5.87 32.32
C SER A 868 -11.79 5.99 33.25
N VAL A 869 -11.78 6.95 34.17
CA VAL A 869 -12.91 7.18 35.08
C VAL A 869 -14.17 7.60 34.33
N LEU A 870 -14.07 8.56 33.40
CA LEU A 870 -15.21 9.01 32.60
C LEU A 870 -15.81 7.86 31.76
N ASN A 871 -14.97 7.00 31.20
CA ASN A 871 -15.42 5.82 30.46
C ASN A 871 -16.11 4.80 31.37
N SER A 872 -15.58 4.54 32.57
CA SER A 872 -16.23 3.67 33.55
C SER A 872 -17.61 4.19 33.95
N LEU A 873 -17.76 5.52 34.14
CA LEU A 873 -19.06 6.13 34.40
C LEU A 873 -20.01 5.92 33.21
N LEU A 874 -19.57 6.22 31.98
CA LEU A 874 -20.39 6.01 30.78
C LEU A 874 -20.84 4.56 30.61
N SER A 875 -19.99 3.57 30.93
CA SER A 875 -20.38 2.16 30.83
C SER A 875 -21.53 1.78 31.76
N LEU A 876 -21.70 2.45 32.90
CA LEU A 876 -22.82 2.21 33.81
C LEU A 876 -24.18 2.53 33.15
N SER A 877 -24.21 3.45 32.18
CA SER A 877 -25.44 3.78 31.43
C SER A 877 -25.89 2.66 30.50
N LEU A 878 -24.97 1.79 30.08
CA LEU A 878 -25.25 0.68 29.17
C LEU A 878 -25.80 -0.56 29.92
N GLU A 879 -25.70 -0.59 31.24
CA GLU A 879 -26.16 -1.70 32.06
C GLU A 879 -27.68 -1.64 32.37
N HIS A 880 -28.31 -2.80 32.50
CA HIS A 880 -29.72 -2.93 32.88
C HIS A 880 -29.90 -2.78 34.40
N GLN A 881 -29.85 -1.54 34.89
CA GLN A 881 -30.02 -1.20 36.32
C GLN A 881 -31.00 -0.04 36.55
N THR A 882 -31.36 0.31 37.79
CA THR A 882 -32.22 1.48 38.07
C THR A 882 -31.42 2.79 38.07
N MET A 883 -32.10 3.94 38.02
CA MET A 883 -31.46 5.26 38.17
C MET A 883 -30.65 5.34 39.47
N GLU A 884 -31.23 4.92 40.60
CA GLU A 884 -30.57 4.97 41.91
C GLU A 884 -29.31 4.11 41.96
N GLN A 885 -29.36 2.87 41.42
CA GLN A 885 -28.21 1.97 41.35
C GLN A 885 -27.07 2.56 40.50
N MET A 886 -27.41 3.17 39.36
CA MET A 886 -26.43 3.82 38.49
C MET A 886 -25.78 5.03 39.18
N LEU A 887 -26.55 5.85 39.90
CA LEU A 887 -26.00 6.99 40.66
C LEU A 887 -25.14 6.54 41.85
N ASP A 888 -25.53 5.47 42.54
CA ASP A 888 -24.76 4.87 43.63
C ASP A 888 -23.39 4.37 43.17
N GLN A 889 -23.35 3.57 42.09
CA GLN A 889 -22.10 3.10 41.51
C GLN A 889 -21.24 4.26 40.97
N SER A 890 -21.88 5.28 40.39
CA SER A 890 -21.18 6.47 39.94
C SER A 890 -20.49 7.20 41.09
N LEU A 891 -21.18 7.36 42.22
CA LEU A 891 -20.61 7.99 43.42
C LEU A 891 -19.45 7.16 44.00
N ASP A 892 -19.55 5.83 44.01
CA ASP A 892 -18.46 4.95 44.45
C ASP A 892 -17.21 5.07 43.57
N ILE A 893 -17.37 5.14 42.25
CA ILE A 893 -16.26 5.36 41.32
C ILE A 893 -15.60 6.72 41.56
N ILE A 894 -16.40 7.78 41.79
CA ILE A 894 -15.86 9.13 42.01
C ILE A 894 -15.08 9.22 43.33
N LEU A 895 -15.57 8.60 44.40
CA LEU A 895 -14.93 8.64 45.72
C LEU A 895 -13.67 7.77 45.84
N THR A 896 -13.40 6.89 44.87
CA THR A 896 -12.23 5.99 44.87
C THR A 896 -11.08 6.49 44.01
N ILE A 897 -11.18 7.68 43.42
CA ILE A 897 -10.16 8.26 42.53
C ILE A 897 -8.90 8.60 43.34
N PRO A 898 -7.75 7.95 43.11
CA PRO A 898 -6.58 8.09 44.00
C PRO A 898 -5.93 9.48 44.00
N TRP A 899 -6.04 10.21 42.88
CA TRP A 899 -5.42 11.53 42.72
C TRP A 899 -6.35 12.68 43.09
N LEU A 900 -7.65 12.41 43.32
CA LEU A 900 -8.62 13.40 43.78
C LEU A 900 -8.73 13.27 45.32
N PRO A 901 -8.31 14.28 46.09
CA PRO A 901 -8.17 14.17 47.54
C PRO A 901 -9.50 14.40 48.26
N THR A 902 -10.48 13.53 48.00
CA THR A 902 -11.77 13.55 48.67
C THR A 902 -11.77 12.66 49.91
N GLN A 903 -12.53 13.07 50.93
CA GLN A 903 -13.00 12.11 51.93
C GLN A 903 -13.89 11.08 51.21
N PRO A 904 -14.03 9.85 51.72
CA PRO A 904 -14.95 8.86 51.17
C PRO A 904 -16.41 9.21 51.50
N LYS A 905 -16.80 10.49 51.36
CA LYS A 905 -18.06 11.08 51.80
C LYS A 905 -18.58 12.05 50.72
N GLY A 906 -19.85 11.90 50.36
CA GLY A 906 -20.45 12.70 49.31
C GLY A 906 -21.90 12.32 49.01
N GLY A 907 -22.50 13.01 48.04
CA GLY A 907 -23.86 12.73 47.59
C GLY A 907 -24.19 13.30 46.22
N ILE A 908 -25.16 12.68 45.55
CA ILE A 908 -25.72 13.13 44.27
C ILE A 908 -27.19 13.50 44.48
N PHE A 909 -27.54 14.69 44.01
CA PHE A 909 -28.87 15.26 44.10
C PHE A 909 -29.46 15.41 42.69
N LEU A 910 -30.77 15.17 42.53
CA LEU A 910 -31.51 15.43 41.29
C LEU A 910 -32.56 16.50 41.50
N ALA A 911 -32.83 17.30 40.47
CA ALA A 911 -33.98 18.20 40.42
C ALA A 911 -35.24 17.39 40.04
N GLU A 912 -36.23 17.38 40.94
CA GLU A 912 -37.53 16.71 40.75
C GLU A 912 -38.69 17.71 40.66
N GLU A 913 -38.59 18.82 41.36
CA GLU A 913 -39.50 19.95 41.31
C GLU A 913 -38.73 21.21 40.89
N PRO A 914 -39.37 22.18 40.20
CA PRO A 914 -38.72 23.42 39.82
C PRO A 914 -38.07 24.11 41.04
N GLY A 915 -36.74 24.22 41.02
CA GLY A 915 -35.97 24.91 42.05
C GLY A 915 -35.71 24.13 43.35
N VAL A 916 -35.90 22.81 43.40
CA VAL A 916 -35.57 21.98 44.57
C VAL A 916 -34.74 20.76 44.18
N LEU A 917 -33.62 20.57 44.87
CA LEU A 917 -32.77 19.38 44.80
C LEU A 917 -33.26 18.31 45.79
N SER A 918 -33.34 17.06 45.35
CA SER A 918 -33.59 15.88 46.20
C SER A 918 -32.36 14.98 46.24
N LEU A 919 -31.93 14.56 47.43
CA LEU A 919 -30.81 13.64 47.60
C LEU A 919 -31.20 12.24 47.08
N LYS A 920 -30.45 11.71 46.11
CA LYS A 920 -30.72 10.40 45.48
C LYS A 920 -29.67 9.33 45.76
N SER A 921 -28.42 9.74 45.91
CA SER A 921 -27.33 8.84 46.29
C SER A 921 -26.44 9.52 47.32
N GLN A 922 -25.90 8.74 48.26
CA GLN A 922 -25.01 9.24 49.31
C GLN A 922 -24.03 8.18 49.79
N ARG A 923 -22.87 8.62 50.28
CA ARG A 923 -21.90 7.79 51.02
C ARG A 923 -21.45 8.51 52.26
N ASN A 924 -21.46 7.79 53.38
CA ASN A 924 -20.90 8.21 54.67
C ASN A 924 -21.37 9.60 55.15
N LEU A 925 -22.60 10.01 54.82
CA LEU A 925 -23.22 11.21 55.38
C LEU A 925 -23.68 10.95 56.82
N ASP A 926 -23.52 11.96 57.69
CA ASP A 926 -23.93 11.85 59.09
C ASP A 926 -25.46 11.77 59.19
N ALA A 927 -25.98 10.98 60.15
CA ALA A 927 -27.42 10.72 60.26
C ALA A 927 -28.32 11.98 60.26
N PRO A 928 -27.95 13.11 60.93
CA PRO A 928 -28.74 14.34 60.86
C PRO A 928 -28.83 14.93 59.44
N LEU A 929 -27.79 14.79 58.63
CA LEU A 929 -27.73 15.33 57.26
C LEU A 929 -28.63 14.57 56.29
N LEU A 930 -28.95 13.30 56.55
CA LEU A 930 -29.89 12.55 55.73
C LEU A 930 -31.29 13.17 55.77
N THR A 931 -31.69 13.76 56.91
CA THR A 931 -32.97 14.46 57.06
C THR A 931 -32.86 15.91 56.59
N ILE A 932 -31.81 16.63 56.98
CA ILE A 932 -31.64 18.06 56.67
C ILE A 932 -31.40 18.28 55.17
N CYS A 933 -30.63 17.41 54.52
CA CYS A 933 -30.30 17.51 53.09
C CYS A 933 -31.25 16.68 52.20
N ALA A 934 -32.30 16.04 52.73
CA ALA A 934 -33.23 15.25 51.92
C ALA A 934 -33.82 16.06 50.76
N ARG A 935 -34.13 17.34 51.03
CA ARG A 935 -34.64 18.31 50.06
C ARG A 935 -33.98 19.67 50.30
N VAL A 936 -33.31 20.21 49.28
CA VAL A 936 -32.55 21.46 49.37
C VAL A 936 -33.03 22.44 48.29
N PRO A 937 -33.59 23.60 48.64
CA PRO A 937 -33.97 24.62 47.67
C PRO A 937 -32.76 25.20 46.92
N PHE A 938 -32.95 25.64 45.68
CA PHE A 938 -31.94 26.38 44.94
C PHE A 938 -31.59 27.67 45.71
N GLY A 939 -30.28 27.97 45.80
CA GLY A 939 -29.73 29.06 46.60
C GLY A 939 -29.50 28.75 48.09
N HIS A 940 -29.99 27.61 48.59
CA HIS A 940 -29.84 27.20 50.00
C HIS A 940 -28.71 26.17 50.17
N CYS A 941 -27.80 26.41 51.13
CA CYS A 941 -26.55 25.66 51.31
C CYS A 941 -25.65 25.67 50.05
N LEU A 942 -24.49 25.00 50.10
CA LEU A 942 -23.52 24.99 48.98
C LEU A 942 -24.07 24.30 47.72
N CYS A 943 -24.74 23.17 47.86
CA CYS A 943 -25.30 22.44 46.72
C CYS A 943 -26.46 23.20 46.05
N GLY A 944 -27.33 23.85 46.84
CA GLY A 944 -28.38 24.70 46.30
C GLY A 944 -27.83 25.95 45.63
N ARG A 945 -26.77 26.55 46.18
CA ARG A 945 -26.06 27.68 45.53
C ARG A 945 -25.43 27.28 44.20
N ALA A 946 -24.74 26.15 44.15
CA ALA A 946 -24.19 25.61 42.90
C ALA A 946 -25.28 25.38 41.84
N ALA A 947 -26.43 24.86 42.28
CA ALA A 947 -27.59 24.66 41.40
C ALA A 947 -28.20 25.97 40.88
N ALA A 948 -28.22 27.02 41.69
CA ALA A 948 -28.74 28.34 41.31
C ALA A 948 -27.76 29.15 40.46
N SER A 949 -26.46 29.05 40.72
CA SER A 949 -25.41 29.77 40.00
C SER A 949 -24.99 29.09 38.71
N ALA A 950 -25.34 27.81 38.52
CA ALA A 950 -24.84 26.94 37.45
C ALA A 950 -23.30 26.88 37.37
N GLY A 951 -22.62 27.18 38.48
CA GLY A 951 -21.16 27.12 38.61
C GLY A 951 -20.73 26.24 39.79
N VAL A 952 -19.47 25.79 39.77
CA VAL A 952 -18.89 25.00 40.85
C VAL A 952 -18.67 25.87 42.09
N GLU A 953 -19.34 25.50 43.18
CA GLU A 953 -19.15 26.11 44.50
C GLU A 953 -18.08 25.34 45.29
N PHE A 954 -17.11 26.07 45.81
CA PHE A 954 -16.02 25.53 46.63
C PHE A 954 -16.00 26.20 48.02
N ALA A 955 -15.79 25.39 49.04
CA ALA A 955 -15.48 25.82 50.40
C ALA A 955 -14.35 24.96 50.97
N ASP A 956 -13.39 25.58 51.64
CA ASP A 956 -12.28 24.89 52.31
C ASP A 956 -12.61 24.52 53.78
N CYS A 957 -13.70 25.08 54.32
CA CYS A 957 -14.15 24.87 55.68
C CYS A 957 -15.68 25.08 55.81
N VAL A 958 -16.23 24.78 56.98
CA VAL A 958 -17.65 24.97 57.30
C VAL A 958 -17.89 26.45 57.64
N ASP A 959 -18.25 27.25 56.63
CA ASP A 959 -18.46 28.71 56.67
C ASP A 959 -19.93 29.15 56.53
N GLU A 960 -20.25 30.45 56.67
CA GLU A 960 -21.64 30.98 56.67
C GLU A 960 -22.50 30.52 55.48
N ARG A 961 -21.88 30.02 54.40
CA ARG A 961 -22.54 29.41 53.24
C ARG A 961 -22.98 27.95 53.46
N HIS A 962 -22.84 27.40 54.65
CA HIS A 962 -23.40 26.11 55.05
C HIS A 962 -24.68 26.36 55.85
N ASP A 963 -25.84 26.43 55.19
CA ASP A 963 -27.12 26.62 55.89
C ASP A 963 -27.56 25.33 56.61
N ASN A 964 -27.21 24.17 56.04
CA ASN A 964 -27.55 22.85 56.58
C ASN A 964 -26.49 22.36 57.56
N ARG A 965 -26.54 22.84 58.81
CA ARG A 965 -25.61 22.47 59.91
C ARG A 965 -26.33 21.76 61.05
N TYR A 966 -25.57 20.99 61.83
CA TYR A 966 -26.04 20.40 63.10
C TYR A 966 -24.96 20.56 64.18
N GLU A 967 -25.37 20.43 65.44
CA GLU A 967 -24.48 20.57 66.60
C GLU A 967 -23.42 19.46 66.64
N GLY A 968 -22.13 19.84 66.69
CA GLY A 968 -21.01 18.89 66.67
C GLY A 968 -20.48 18.51 65.29
N MET A 969 -20.90 19.21 64.21
CA MET A 969 -20.35 19.02 62.87
C MET A 969 -18.84 19.32 62.80
N ALA A 970 -18.04 18.35 62.38
CA ALA A 970 -16.60 18.51 62.19
C ALA A 970 -16.28 19.50 61.05
N GLN A 971 -15.14 20.19 61.14
CA GLN A 971 -14.65 21.05 60.04
C GLN A 971 -14.26 20.20 58.82
N HIS A 972 -14.70 20.63 57.63
CA HIS A 972 -14.44 19.97 56.35
C HIS A 972 -14.65 20.96 55.19
N GLY A 973 -14.08 20.67 54.03
CA GLY A 973 -14.33 21.38 52.78
C GLY A 973 -15.30 20.66 51.84
N HIS A 974 -15.66 21.30 50.74
CA HIS A 974 -16.59 20.80 49.73
C HIS A 974 -16.23 21.22 48.32
N TYR A 975 -16.46 20.30 47.37
CA TYR A 975 -16.85 20.65 46.01
C TYR A 975 -18.34 20.38 45.83
N SER A 976 -19.10 21.41 45.47
CA SER A 976 -20.50 21.31 45.03
C SER A 976 -20.59 21.68 43.55
N VAL A 977 -20.86 20.69 42.71
CA VAL A 977 -20.73 20.77 41.25
C VAL A 977 -22.12 20.59 40.64
N PRO A 978 -22.65 21.56 39.87
CA PRO A 978 -23.96 21.43 39.26
C PRO A 978 -23.92 20.45 38.08
N ILE A 979 -24.97 19.64 37.95
CA ILE A 979 -25.19 18.74 36.81
C ILE A 979 -26.13 19.48 35.85
N LEU A 980 -25.59 19.90 34.71
CA LEU A 980 -26.28 20.78 33.76
C LEU A 980 -26.72 20.05 32.50
N PHE A 981 -27.89 20.39 31.96
CA PHE A 981 -28.34 20.02 30.63
C PHE A 981 -28.90 21.25 29.91
N ARG A 982 -28.29 21.63 28.78
CA ARG A 982 -28.68 22.82 28.00
C ARG A 982 -28.85 24.08 28.88
N GLU A 983 -27.87 24.32 29.76
CA GLU A 983 -27.84 25.44 30.71
C GLU A 983 -28.87 25.38 31.85
N GLU A 984 -29.67 24.31 31.94
CA GLU A 984 -30.58 24.06 33.06
C GLU A 984 -29.96 23.08 34.06
N THR A 985 -30.06 23.38 35.36
CA THR A 985 -29.60 22.47 36.41
C THR A 985 -30.58 21.32 36.61
N ILE A 986 -30.12 20.10 36.32
CA ILE A 986 -30.89 18.87 36.54
C ILE A 986 -30.46 18.09 37.80
N GLY A 987 -29.39 18.53 38.46
CA GLY A 987 -28.88 17.93 39.70
C GLY A 987 -27.62 18.61 40.24
N ALA A 988 -27.03 18.04 41.30
CA ALA A 988 -25.76 18.48 41.85
C ALA A 988 -24.96 17.30 42.44
N LEU A 989 -23.64 17.29 42.24
CA LEU A 989 -22.68 16.37 42.85
C LEU A 989 -21.96 17.09 44.00
N VAL A 990 -21.94 16.48 45.18
CA VAL A 990 -21.31 17.05 46.39
C VAL A 990 -20.25 16.08 46.91
N LEU A 991 -19.01 16.56 47.06
CA LEU A 991 -17.87 15.79 47.54
C LEU A 991 -17.21 16.50 48.73
N TYR A 992 -16.95 15.76 49.81
CA TYR A 992 -16.33 16.30 51.02
C TYR A 992 -14.80 16.23 50.92
N LEU A 993 -14.15 17.24 51.47
CA LEU A 993 -12.69 17.40 51.50
C LEU A 993 -12.20 17.60 52.93
N ASP A 994 -10.92 17.35 53.18
CA ASP A 994 -10.29 17.76 54.43
C ASP A 994 -10.27 19.29 54.58
N ALA A 995 -10.45 19.78 55.81
CA ALA A 995 -10.48 21.20 56.10
C ALA A 995 -9.16 21.91 55.74
N GLY A 996 -9.25 23.13 55.20
CA GLY A 996 -8.10 23.97 54.84
C GLY A 996 -7.44 23.64 53.49
N ARG A 997 -8.10 22.82 52.65
CA ARG A 997 -7.65 22.54 51.29
C ARG A 997 -7.76 23.77 50.38
N ALA A 998 -6.80 23.95 49.49
CA ALA A 998 -6.88 24.97 48.44
C ALA A 998 -7.66 24.44 47.22
N ARG A 999 -8.39 25.33 46.55
CA ARG A 999 -9.09 25.03 45.29
C ARG A 999 -8.08 24.77 44.17
N ASP A 1000 -8.11 23.59 43.54
CA ASP A 1000 -7.29 23.28 42.37
C ASP A 1000 -8.15 23.39 41.08
N PRO A 1001 -7.79 24.27 40.11
CA PRO A 1001 -8.50 24.39 38.84
C PRO A 1001 -8.62 23.09 38.05
N ARG A 1002 -7.66 22.17 38.19
CA ARG A 1002 -7.65 20.89 37.48
C ARG A 1002 -8.70 19.93 38.04
N GLU A 1003 -8.87 19.92 39.36
CA GLU A 1003 -9.93 19.15 40.04
C GLU A 1003 -11.31 19.66 39.60
N VAL A 1004 -11.48 20.99 39.56
CA VAL A 1004 -12.73 21.62 39.09
C VAL A 1004 -13.06 21.20 37.66
N ALA A 1005 -12.12 21.35 36.73
CA ALA A 1005 -12.35 21.01 35.31
C ALA A 1005 -12.68 19.53 35.12
N PHE A 1006 -12.06 18.64 35.89
CA PHE A 1006 -12.39 17.22 35.87
C PHE A 1006 -13.78 16.93 36.42
N LEU A 1007 -14.15 17.53 37.56
CA LEU A 1007 -15.45 17.33 38.16
C LEU A 1007 -16.60 17.90 37.30
N GLU A 1008 -16.36 18.98 36.56
CA GLU A 1008 -17.30 19.48 35.54
C GLU A 1008 -17.51 18.45 34.42
N ALA A 1009 -16.44 17.78 33.96
CA ALA A 1009 -16.55 16.70 32.98
C ALA A 1009 -17.32 15.48 33.53
N VAL A 1010 -17.11 15.13 34.80
CA VAL A 1010 -17.89 14.10 35.50
C VAL A 1010 -19.37 14.50 35.58
N ALA A 1011 -19.69 15.74 35.97
CA ALA A 1011 -21.05 16.23 36.03
C ALA A 1011 -21.73 16.25 34.65
N SER A 1012 -21.00 16.62 33.59
CA SER A 1012 -21.51 16.52 32.22
C SER A 1012 -21.79 15.07 31.80
N THR A 1013 -20.98 14.12 32.27
CA THR A 1013 -21.16 12.68 31.99
C THR A 1013 -22.40 12.15 32.71
N LEU A 1014 -22.55 12.47 34.00
CA LEU A 1014 -23.74 12.15 34.78
C LEU A 1014 -25.00 12.76 34.15
N SER A 1015 -24.93 13.99 33.66
CA SER A 1015 -26.04 14.64 32.96
C SER A 1015 -26.54 13.84 31.76
N ALA A 1016 -25.60 13.37 30.92
CA ALA A 1016 -25.94 12.53 29.78
C ALA A 1016 -26.57 11.19 30.20
N MET A 1017 -26.02 10.54 31.24
CA MET A 1017 -26.51 9.26 31.77
C MET A 1017 -27.92 9.39 32.37
N ILE A 1018 -28.17 10.42 33.18
CA ILE A 1018 -29.47 10.71 33.78
C ILE A 1018 -30.52 10.94 32.69
N ARG A 1019 -30.18 11.71 31.65
CA ARG A 1019 -31.09 11.96 30.52
C ARG A 1019 -31.41 10.67 29.78
N ASP A 1020 -30.40 9.88 29.44
CA ASP A 1020 -30.57 8.62 28.73
C ASP A 1020 -31.51 7.68 29.49
N LYS A 1021 -31.33 7.61 30.81
CA LYS A 1021 -32.18 6.79 31.68
C LYS A 1021 -33.63 7.27 31.75
N ARG A 1022 -33.85 8.58 31.94
CA ARG A 1022 -35.20 9.19 31.93
C ARG A 1022 -35.89 9.01 30.58
N ALA A 1023 -35.16 9.11 29.47
CA ALA A 1023 -35.70 8.89 28.13
C ALA A 1023 -36.09 7.43 27.90
N GLY A 1024 -35.27 6.48 28.34
CA GLY A 1024 -35.57 5.05 28.28
C GLY A 1024 -36.83 4.68 29.06
N GLU A 1025 -36.98 5.20 30.28
CA GLU A 1025 -38.17 4.99 31.11
C GLU A 1025 -39.44 5.59 30.47
N ALA A 1026 -39.36 6.80 29.91
CA ALA A 1026 -40.47 7.44 29.22
C ALA A 1026 -40.92 6.66 27.97
N ILE A 1027 -39.97 6.15 27.18
CA ILE A 1027 -40.25 5.32 26.00
C ILE A 1027 -40.90 3.99 26.43
N ALA A 1028 -40.40 3.35 27.49
CA ALA A 1028 -40.97 2.11 28.01
C ALA A 1028 -42.44 2.32 28.45
N ALA A 1029 -42.71 3.37 29.21
CA ALA A 1029 -44.05 3.72 29.65
C ALA A 1029 -45.00 4.00 28.46
N ALA A 1030 -44.56 4.77 27.46
CA ALA A 1030 -45.35 5.06 26.26
C ALA A 1030 -45.66 3.80 25.44
N ARG A 1031 -44.69 2.88 25.33
CA ARG A 1031 -44.88 1.59 24.65
C ARG A 1031 -45.90 0.72 25.37
N ASP A 1032 -45.81 0.62 26.69
CA ASP A 1032 -46.70 -0.23 27.48
C ASP A 1032 -48.14 0.31 27.42
N GLN A 1033 -48.32 1.64 27.46
CA GLN A 1033 -49.61 2.29 27.23
C GLN A 1033 -50.18 2.00 25.82
N ALA A 1034 -49.34 2.06 24.77
CA ALA A 1034 -49.76 1.75 23.41
C ALA A 1034 -50.16 0.27 23.25
N LEU A 1035 -49.43 -0.65 23.89
CA LEU A 1035 -49.75 -2.07 23.89
C LEU A 1035 -51.05 -2.37 24.61
N GLU A 1036 -51.32 -1.71 25.74
CA GLU A 1036 -52.57 -1.85 26.47
C GLU A 1036 -53.76 -1.34 25.66
N ALA A 1037 -53.64 -0.15 25.03
CA ALA A 1037 -54.65 0.40 24.15
C ALA A 1037 -54.95 -0.53 22.94
N SER A 1038 -53.91 -1.12 22.35
CA SER A 1038 -54.07 -2.08 21.25
C SER A 1038 -54.79 -3.35 21.69
N ARG A 1039 -54.47 -3.90 22.87
CA ARG A 1039 -55.15 -5.08 23.43
C ARG A 1039 -56.63 -4.79 23.73
N PHE A 1040 -56.92 -3.61 24.28
CA PHE A 1040 -58.29 -3.17 24.55
C PHE A 1040 -59.12 -3.06 23.27
N LYS A 1041 -58.56 -2.46 22.19
CA LYS A 1041 -59.21 -2.37 20.86
C LYS A 1041 -59.62 -3.76 20.34
N SER A 1042 -58.70 -4.72 20.32
CA SER A 1042 -58.97 -6.07 19.83
C SER A 1042 -60.04 -6.81 20.65
N HIS A 1043 -60.00 -6.66 21.98
CA HIS A 1043 -60.99 -7.28 22.87
C HIS A 1043 -62.39 -6.66 22.69
N LEU A 1044 -62.49 -5.35 22.53
CA LEU A 1044 -63.76 -4.65 22.28
C LEU A 1044 -64.39 -5.11 20.95
N LEU A 1045 -63.62 -5.17 19.87
CA LEU A 1045 -64.10 -5.56 18.53
C LEU A 1045 -64.63 -7.00 18.51
N SER A 1046 -63.92 -7.95 19.14
CA SER A 1046 -64.37 -9.34 19.26
C SER A 1046 -65.72 -9.45 19.99
N ARG A 1047 -65.87 -8.71 21.10
CA ARG A 1047 -67.11 -8.70 21.89
C ARG A 1047 -68.28 -8.08 21.15
N VAL A 1048 -68.08 -6.92 20.49
CA VAL A 1048 -69.12 -6.24 19.71
C VAL A 1048 -69.58 -7.12 18.54
N SER A 1049 -68.65 -7.77 17.84
CA SER A 1049 -69.01 -8.67 16.73
C SER A 1049 -69.89 -9.84 17.19
N HIS A 1050 -69.53 -10.50 18.29
CA HIS A 1050 -70.34 -11.60 18.85
C HIS A 1050 -71.77 -11.16 19.23
N GLU A 1051 -71.89 -9.98 19.86
CA GLU A 1051 -73.18 -9.39 20.26
C GLU A 1051 -74.03 -8.98 19.06
N LEU A 1052 -73.43 -8.56 17.94
CA LEU A 1052 -74.14 -8.21 16.71
C LEU A 1052 -74.55 -9.46 15.90
N ARG A 1053 -73.71 -10.49 15.85
CA ARG A 1053 -73.98 -11.71 15.08
C ARG A 1053 -75.15 -12.52 15.65
N THR A 1054 -75.31 -12.53 16.97
CA THR A 1054 -76.39 -13.28 17.65
C THR A 1054 -77.81 -12.86 17.20
N PRO A 1055 -78.22 -11.58 17.30
CA PRO A 1055 -79.53 -11.14 16.83
C PRO A 1055 -79.66 -11.18 15.29
N LEU A 1056 -78.57 -10.94 14.56
CA LEU A 1056 -78.53 -11.01 13.10
C LEU A 1056 -78.80 -12.43 12.59
N GLY A 1057 -78.21 -13.44 13.22
CA GLY A 1057 -78.46 -14.86 12.93
C GLY A 1057 -79.91 -15.25 13.21
N GLY A 1058 -80.51 -14.71 14.28
CA GLY A 1058 -81.94 -14.86 14.56
C GLY A 1058 -82.82 -14.24 13.48
N ALA A 1059 -82.54 -12.99 13.09
CA ALA A 1059 -83.28 -12.29 12.03
C ALA A 1059 -83.16 -13.00 10.67
N LEU A 1060 -81.95 -13.47 10.32
CA LEU A 1060 -81.68 -14.26 9.11
C LEU A 1060 -82.48 -15.57 9.12
N GLY A 1061 -82.44 -16.32 10.22
CA GLY A 1061 -83.15 -17.59 10.36
C GLY A 1061 -84.67 -17.44 10.19
N TYR A 1062 -85.28 -16.44 10.83
CA TYR A 1062 -86.72 -16.16 10.63
C TYR A 1062 -87.04 -15.69 9.21
N ALA A 1063 -86.18 -14.88 8.59
CA ALA A 1063 -86.37 -14.43 7.22
C ALA A 1063 -86.24 -15.56 6.19
N GLU A 1064 -85.33 -16.51 6.41
CA GLU A 1064 -85.20 -17.72 5.58
C GLU A 1064 -86.39 -18.67 5.77
N LEU A 1065 -86.88 -18.86 7.01
CA LEU A 1065 -88.09 -19.65 7.27
C LEU A 1065 -89.35 -19.05 6.63
N LEU A 1066 -89.46 -17.72 6.57
CA LEU A 1066 -90.50 -17.02 5.82
C LEU A 1066 -90.41 -17.36 4.32
N GLN A 1067 -89.22 -17.37 3.72
CA GLN A 1067 -89.04 -17.70 2.29
C GLN A 1067 -89.39 -19.16 1.96
N VAL A 1068 -89.10 -20.09 2.87
CA VAL A 1068 -89.41 -21.52 2.69
C VAL A 1068 -90.89 -21.83 2.97
N GLY A 1069 -91.68 -20.83 3.36
CA GLY A 1069 -93.14 -20.96 3.56
C GLY A 1069 -93.51 -21.63 4.88
N ALA A 1070 -92.60 -21.70 5.85
CA ALA A 1070 -92.85 -22.32 7.16
C ALA A 1070 -93.98 -21.64 7.97
N PHE A 1071 -94.33 -20.39 7.61
CA PHE A 1071 -95.40 -19.60 8.22
C PHE A 1071 -96.58 -19.30 7.27
N GLY A 1072 -96.66 -19.99 6.12
CA GLY A 1072 -97.69 -19.81 5.08
C GLY A 1072 -97.16 -19.25 3.75
N GLU A 1073 -98.02 -19.20 2.73
CA GLU A 1073 -97.65 -18.65 1.42
C GLU A 1073 -97.48 -17.12 1.49
N LEU A 1074 -96.28 -16.64 1.17
CA LEU A 1074 -95.98 -15.22 1.05
C LEU A 1074 -96.50 -14.66 -0.26
N ASN A 1075 -97.13 -13.47 -0.21
CA ASN A 1075 -97.39 -12.70 -1.42
C ASN A 1075 -96.09 -12.11 -2.00
N ASP A 1076 -96.14 -11.66 -3.26
CA ASP A 1076 -94.95 -11.21 -3.98
C ASP A 1076 -94.18 -10.09 -3.26
N LYS A 1077 -94.88 -9.14 -2.64
CA LYS A 1077 -94.26 -8.05 -1.86
C LYS A 1077 -93.59 -8.55 -0.58
N GLN A 1078 -94.19 -9.52 0.12
CA GLN A 1078 -93.62 -10.12 1.32
C GLN A 1078 -92.41 -10.98 0.99
N ARG A 1079 -92.42 -11.67 -0.16
CA ARG A 1079 -91.30 -12.46 -0.65
C ARG A 1079 -90.10 -11.58 -0.98
N GLU A 1080 -90.33 -10.48 -1.69
CA GLU A 1080 -89.30 -9.48 -2.01
C GLU A 1080 -88.72 -8.84 -0.74
N ALA A 1081 -89.57 -8.47 0.21
CA ALA A 1081 -89.12 -7.93 1.50
C ALA A 1081 -88.25 -8.93 2.29
N ALA A 1082 -88.65 -10.21 2.34
CA ALA A 1082 -87.88 -11.26 2.99
C ALA A 1082 -86.53 -11.52 2.28
N GLN A 1083 -86.48 -11.44 0.94
CA GLN A 1083 -85.24 -11.53 0.17
C GLN A 1083 -84.29 -10.38 0.47
N ASN A 1084 -84.81 -9.15 0.56
CA ASN A 1084 -84.00 -7.98 0.90
C ASN A 1084 -83.45 -8.04 2.34
N ILE A 1085 -84.22 -8.58 3.29
CA ILE A 1085 -83.76 -8.79 4.68
C ILE A 1085 -82.63 -9.82 4.72
N VAL A 1086 -82.78 -10.97 4.04
CA VAL A 1086 -81.74 -12.01 3.95
C VAL A 1086 -80.48 -11.46 3.28
N GLY A 1087 -80.62 -10.74 2.17
CA GLY A 1087 -79.49 -10.12 1.46
C GLY A 1087 -78.74 -9.11 2.34
N SER A 1088 -79.47 -8.23 3.03
CA SER A 1088 -78.88 -7.22 3.93
C SER A 1088 -78.20 -7.85 5.15
N ALA A 1089 -78.81 -8.87 5.74
CA ALA A 1089 -78.24 -9.59 6.88
C ALA A 1089 -76.95 -10.34 6.49
N ARG A 1090 -76.92 -11.02 5.33
CA ARG A 1090 -75.71 -11.69 4.84
C ARG A 1090 -74.59 -10.70 4.53
N TYR A 1091 -74.91 -9.56 3.93
CA TYR A 1091 -73.93 -8.50 3.68
C TYR A 1091 -73.32 -7.97 4.99
N LEU A 1092 -74.15 -7.74 6.02
CA LEU A 1092 -73.67 -7.30 7.33
C LEU A 1092 -72.78 -8.35 8.02
N ASP A 1093 -73.09 -9.65 7.91
CA ASP A 1093 -72.26 -10.70 8.51
C ASP A 1093 -70.88 -10.84 7.84
N VAL A 1094 -70.82 -10.69 6.51
CA VAL A 1094 -69.55 -10.64 5.77
C VAL A 1094 -68.73 -9.43 6.21
N LEU A 1095 -69.34 -8.25 6.25
CA LEU A 1095 -68.64 -7.01 6.61
C LEU A 1095 -68.14 -7.02 8.06
N ILE A 1096 -68.89 -7.62 8.99
CA ILE A 1096 -68.47 -7.83 10.37
C ILE A 1096 -67.31 -8.84 10.44
N SER A 1097 -67.33 -9.88 9.61
CA SER A 1097 -66.28 -10.90 9.57
C SER A 1097 -64.98 -10.36 8.99
N ASP A 1098 -65.04 -9.58 7.91
CA ASP A 1098 -63.88 -8.92 7.30
C ASP A 1098 -63.20 -7.96 8.29
N LEU A 1099 -63.98 -7.16 9.03
CA LEU A 1099 -63.45 -6.25 10.06
C LEU A 1099 -62.78 -7.00 11.22
N LEU A 1100 -63.28 -8.18 11.59
CA LEU A 1100 -62.63 -9.02 12.60
C LEU A 1100 -61.34 -9.62 12.08
N ASP A 1101 -61.32 -10.11 10.84
CA ASP A 1101 -60.14 -10.72 10.22
C ASP A 1101 -59.03 -9.68 10.06
N GLU A 1102 -59.36 -8.47 9.59
CA GLU A 1102 -58.42 -7.34 9.53
C GLU A 1102 -57.83 -7.03 10.92
N ALA A 1103 -58.67 -6.94 11.96
CA ALA A 1103 -58.21 -6.70 13.32
C ALA A 1103 -57.30 -7.82 13.86
N GLN A 1104 -57.57 -9.09 13.51
CA GLN A 1104 -56.75 -10.24 13.91
C GLN A 1104 -55.42 -10.31 13.15
N ILE A 1105 -55.39 -9.85 11.90
CA ILE A 1105 -54.17 -9.73 11.09
C ILE A 1105 -53.28 -8.61 11.66
N GLU A 1106 -53.85 -7.43 11.97
CA GLU A 1106 -53.12 -6.34 12.62
C GLU A 1106 -52.48 -6.77 13.95
N SER A 1107 -53.20 -7.55 14.77
CA SER A 1107 -52.69 -8.06 16.05
C SER A 1107 -51.83 -9.32 15.95
N LYS A 1108 -51.54 -9.81 14.74
CA LYS A 1108 -50.78 -11.05 14.47
C LYS A 1108 -51.33 -12.29 15.19
N SER A 1109 -52.63 -12.33 15.43
CA SER A 1109 -53.31 -13.41 16.15
C SER A 1109 -54.04 -14.40 15.24
N ILE A 1110 -53.98 -14.22 13.91
CA ILE A 1110 -54.63 -15.10 12.94
C ILE A 1110 -54.01 -16.51 12.99
N ARG A 1111 -54.85 -17.54 13.12
CA ARG A 1111 -54.43 -18.94 13.03
C ARG A 1111 -54.80 -19.48 11.67
N LEU A 1112 -53.80 -19.78 10.84
CA LEU A 1112 -54.01 -20.39 9.53
C LEU A 1112 -54.29 -21.88 9.70
N HIS A 1113 -55.46 -22.31 9.25
CA HIS A 1113 -55.83 -23.72 9.20
C HIS A 1113 -55.49 -24.27 7.81
N HIS A 1114 -54.54 -25.20 7.74
CA HIS A 1114 -54.17 -25.86 6.50
C HIS A 1114 -55.07 -27.08 6.28
N GLU A 1115 -55.87 -27.06 5.22
CA GLU A 1115 -56.70 -28.19 4.80
C GLU A 1115 -56.40 -28.57 3.35
N SER A 1116 -56.40 -29.87 3.05
CA SER A 1116 -56.14 -30.38 1.71
C SER A 1116 -57.44 -30.41 0.91
N PHE A 1117 -57.47 -29.76 -0.25
CA PHE A 1117 -58.67 -29.69 -1.10
C PHE A 1117 -58.38 -30.00 -2.57
N PRO A 1118 -59.38 -30.52 -3.33
CA PRO A 1118 -59.24 -30.75 -4.76
C PRO A 1118 -59.30 -29.43 -5.55
N PRO A 1119 -58.31 -29.09 -6.38
CA PRO A 1119 -58.29 -27.83 -7.15
C PRO A 1119 -59.51 -27.64 -8.06
N ALA A 1120 -60.07 -28.74 -8.59
CA ALA A 1120 -61.24 -28.73 -9.45
C ALA A 1120 -62.49 -28.13 -8.77
N LYS A 1121 -62.69 -28.42 -7.47
CA LYS A 1121 -63.82 -27.87 -6.70
C LYS A 1121 -63.67 -26.38 -6.38
N LEU A 1122 -62.43 -25.87 -6.33
CA LEU A 1122 -62.19 -24.45 -6.09
C LEU A 1122 -62.48 -23.63 -7.35
N LEU A 1123 -62.08 -24.14 -8.51
CA LEU A 1123 -62.32 -23.50 -9.80
C LEU A 1123 -63.81 -23.41 -10.15
N GLU A 1124 -64.64 -24.37 -9.74
CA GLU A 1124 -66.10 -24.28 -9.89
C GLU A 1124 -66.75 -23.18 -9.02
N ARG A 1125 -66.09 -22.74 -7.94
CA ARG A 1125 -66.63 -21.70 -7.03
C ARG A 1125 -66.17 -20.28 -7.36
N VAL A 1126 -65.13 -20.13 -8.18
CA VAL A 1126 -64.57 -18.83 -8.61
C VAL A 1126 -65.04 -18.46 -10.02
N GLY A 1127 -65.92 -19.27 -10.62
CA GLY A 1127 -66.54 -19.05 -11.93
C GLY A 1127 -67.74 -18.12 -11.88
#